data_AF-S0EXC3-F1
#
_entry.id   AF-S0EXC3-F1
#
_cell.length_a   1.000
_cell.length_b   1.000
_cell.length_c   1.000
_cell.angle_alpha   90.00
_cell.angle_beta   90.00
_cell.angle_gamma   90.00
#
_symmetry.space_group_name_H-M   'P 1'
#
loop_
_entity.id
_entity.type
_entity.pdbx_description
1 polymer ?
#
loop_
_entity_poly.entity_id
_entity_poly.type
_entity_poly.pdbx_seq_one_letter_code
_entity_poly.pdbx_strand_id
1 'polypeptide(L)'
;MLKHPEITQRRIEQFLQRTLRPLLWAETVPMEAAVYRPHGESARDYREMKIDPVAAQRAEYTPVTPGYRWGPIWSDAWFRLQGRVPEAWRGQAVVARINTGAESIVWDEDNPVQGIDHHHGELLVTEEARGGEEITLFVQATGMNPYVSVSGRPRDPDPTPFTFQYAELALYDRELFAFYFDVNIAYQVMLEQPQDSPRYGQLLYALNEVVNLYEPGDRETMREARRRLAEVYQRSASPSAHQISAIGHAHIDTAWLWPLERTQYKCIHTFATATRYMDLYPEYKFICSQAAQYEWVKHMAPKLYERIREKIKSGQWEVTGSMWVEADCNLSSGESLVRQILHGKNFFMDEFGIETRDLWLPDVFGYAAALPQILKKARIDYFLTQKISWNQFNKFPHHTFLWQGIDGTRIFTHFPPADTYNAMMTPKELAYNVRNFRENDRATRSLYVYGYGDGGGGPTIEMIENAARLKDVEGMPRVTLEKASEFFKKAEAEAKDLPVWVGELYLELHRGTYTTQARNKRGNRKSEFALRDAEFLSVINPKGLASYPHGALDRAWKTTLLNQFHDIIPGSSVNEVYRDSEKDYASILQTATAIIRENETALAAEIDTTGLRRPVMVWSNLSHFANEVVSVPLGANEKPVAALGPEGDIMPVQIETRADGSREALFLARNVPLHGYAVWDLGATSVAPEIEDRVTVTKASLENEAIRVEFDEATGLITRIYDKDCERELLEPTRDADGRLLPERCANQFQLFEDKPLFWDAWDVDIFYQEKGRILVELESLEVVEWGPVRGALRMVRRFGNSRIVQTVSLCSGSTRLDFHTEVDWHEENQLLKVAFPVRINSPRATFEIQYGHVERPTHYNTSWDLARFEVCAQKWVDFSEGDYGVALLNDCKYGHDVHGNVMRLSLLRSPKAPDPEADMGHHQFLYSLLPHAGDLREGEVVENAYAINCPLRVVPLPGNRKGSLPLQRSFFEVDNASVFIEAIKRAEKEENAVIVRLYEAHNTRGMVVLKTVLPVRRAFLTDLLETNLEELPLSVNGEVQLYIQPFEIITVKLLL
;
A
#
# COMPACT_ATOMS: atom_id res chain seq x y z
N MET A 1 23.03 45.82 35.40
CA MET A 1 21.58 45.90 35.10
C MET A 1 20.91 44.78 35.89
N LEU A 2 19.91 45.09 36.70
CA LEU A 2 19.08 44.13 37.44
C LEU A 2 18.24 43.34 36.42
N LYS A 3 18.83 42.38 35.71
CA LYS A 3 18.25 41.89 34.45
C LYS A 3 17.18 40.82 34.71
N HIS A 4 15.93 41.22 34.53
CA HIS A 4 14.79 40.31 34.42
C HIS A 4 15.06 39.25 33.32
N PRO A 5 15.00 37.95 33.63
CA PRO A 5 15.32 36.89 32.67
C PRO A 5 14.52 36.99 31.37
N GLU A 6 13.20 37.16 31.46
CA GLU A 6 12.31 37.22 30.29
C GLU A 6 12.62 38.38 29.35
N ILE A 7 12.96 39.56 29.88
CA ILE A 7 13.30 40.73 29.06
C ILE A 7 14.63 40.49 28.33
N THR A 8 15.57 39.86 29.02
CA THR A 8 16.87 39.49 28.43
C THR A 8 16.71 38.49 27.31
N GLN A 9 15.86 37.47 27.50
CA GLN A 9 15.52 36.50 26.47
C GLN A 9 14.92 37.17 25.24
N ARG A 10 13.90 38.04 25.40
CA ARG A 10 13.28 38.78 24.28
C ARG A 10 14.29 39.66 23.54
N ARG A 11 15.27 40.24 24.23
CA ARG A 11 16.35 41.02 23.60
C ARG A 11 17.21 40.14 22.69
N ILE A 12 17.58 38.94 23.14
CA ILE A 12 18.38 37.98 22.36
C ILE A 12 17.60 37.51 21.13
N GLU A 13 16.32 37.20 21.29
CA GLU A 13 15.44 36.82 20.18
C GLU A 13 15.34 37.93 19.12
N GLN A 14 15.15 39.19 19.56
CA GLN A 14 15.14 40.33 18.65
C GLN A 14 16.46 40.50 17.90
N PHE A 15 17.59 40.30 18.58
CA PHE A 15 18.90 40.35 17.95
C PHE A 15 19.05 39.27 16.86
N LEU A 16 18.66 38.03 17.15
CA LEU A 16 18.66 36.94 16.17
C LEU A 16 17.78 37.25 14.95
N GLN A 17 16.51 37.64 15.18
CA GLN A 17 15.53 37.78 14.10
C GLN A 17 15.65 39.09 13.32
N ARG A 18 16.01 40.19 13.98
CA ARG A 18 16.01 41.54 13.38
C ARG A 18 17.39 42.05 13.02
N THR A 19 18.46 41.45 13.56
CA THR A 19 19.84 41.88 13.30
C THR A 19 20.61 40.81 12.52
N LEU A 20 20.78 39.60 13.05
CA LEU A 20 21.65 38.61 12.40
C LEU A 20 21.00 37.96 11.17
N ARG A 21 19.75 37.50 11.27
CA ARG A 21 19.09 36.78 10.17
C ARG A 21 19.00 37.60 8.87
N PRO A 22 18.66 38.91 8.88
CA PRO A 22 18.65 39.72 7.65
C PRO A 22 20.02 39.90 7.01
N LEU A 23 21.12 39.77 7.78
CA LEU A 23 22.47 39.97 7.26
C LEU A 23 22.99 38.77 6.46
N LEU A 24 22.40 37.58 6.63
CA LEU A 24 22.81 36.36 5.93
C LEU A 24 22.81 36.54 4.40
N TRP A 25 21.88 37.34 3.87
CA TRP A 25 21.73 37.61 2.45
C TRP A 25 21.63 39.11 2.14
N ALA A 26 22.38 39.96 2.85
CA ALA A 26 22.27 41.42 2.70
C ALA A 26 22.85 41.95 1.37
N GLU A 27 23.87 41.29 0.82
CA GLU A 27 24.51 41.69 -0.44
C GLU A 27 23.98 40.82 -1.58
N THR A 28 23.06 41.36 -2.38
CA THR A 28 22.49 40.67 -3.55
C THR A 28 22.53 41.52 -4.82
N VAL A 29 22.52 40.85 -5.98
CA VAL A 29 22.40 41.46 -7.30
C VAL A 29 21.35 40.68 -8.10
N PRO A 30 20.32 41.35 -8.67
CA PRO A 30 19.27 40.66 -9.43
C PRO A 30 19.82 40.01 -10.70
N MET A 31 19.27 38.86 -11.06
CA MET A 31 19.53 38.19 -12.33
C MET A 31 18.45 38.56 -13.35
N GLU A 32 18.84 38.66 -14.63
CA GLU A 32 17.90 38.71 -15.74
C GLU A 32 17.22 37.35 -15.90
N ALA A 33 15.89 37.35 -16.03
CA ALA A 33 15.10 36.14 -16.19
C ALA A 33 14.37 36.15 -17.54
N ALA A 34 14.35 34.99 -18.20
CA ALA A 34 13.52 34.74 -19.36
C ALA A 34 12.85 33.36 -19.22
N VAL A 35 11.66 33.18 -19.79
CA VAL A 35 10.88 31.95 -19.67
C VAL A 35 10.60 31.33 -21.04
N TYR A 36 10.67 30.00 -21.10
CA TYR A 36 10.19 29.17 -22.19
C TYR A 36 9.11 28.22 -21.66
N ARG A 37 7.98 28.15 -22.39
CA ARG A 37 6.83 27.33 -22.02
C ARG A 37 6.50 26.37 -23.16
N PRO A 38 6.91 25.09 -23.08
CA PRO A 38 6.89 24.18 -24.22
C PRO A 38 5.49 23.92 -24.80
N HIS A 39 4.42 24.07 -24.00
CA HIS A 39 3.05 23.73 -24.40
C HIS A 39 2.09 24.93 -24.44
N GLY A 40 2.62 26.15 -24.36
CA GLY A 40 1.82 27.37 -24.32
C GLY A 40 0.82 27.41 -23.14
N GLU A 41 -0.31 28.10 -23.33
CA GLU A 41 -1.38 28.23 -22.31
C GLU A 41 -2.46 27.12 -22.41
N SER A 42 -2.45 26.31 -23.46
CA SER A 42 -3.57 25.43 -23.85
C SER A 42 -3.33 23.93 -23.60
N ALA A 43 -2.49 23.57 -22.63
CA ALA A 43 -2.13 22.17 -22.42
C ALA A 43 -3.31 21.38 -21.83
N ARG A 44 -3.72 20.29 -22.50
CA ARG A 44 -4.90 19.48 -22.14
C ARG A 44 -4.56 18.21 -21.37
N ASP A 45 -3.35 17.68 -21.51
CA ASP A 45 -2.86 16.51 -20.77
C ASP A 45 -1.41 16.76 -20.32
N TYR A 46 -1.16 16.58 -19.03
CA TYR A 46 0.15 16.81 -18.42
C TYR A 46 1.22 15.82 -18.90
N ARG A 47 0.81 14.66 -19.45
CA ARG A 47 1.70 13.61 -19.96
C ARG A 47 2.37 13.97 -21.28
N GLU A 48 1.74 14.84 -22.06
CA GLU A 48 2.30 15.34 -23.31
C GLU A 48 3.34 16.44 -23.04
N MET A 49 3.54 16.84 -21.77
CA MET A 49 4.31 18.02 -21.44
C MET A 49 5.84 17.81 -21.34
N LYS A 50 6.33 16.59 -21.56
CA LYS A 50 7.75 16.23 -21.41
C LYS A 50 8.61 16.92 -22.48
N ILE A 51 9.63 17.64 -22.04
CA ILE A 51 10.69 18.13 -22.91
C ILE A 51 12.05 17.67 -22.40
N ASP A 52 12.88 17.22 -23.34
CA ASP A 52 14.28 16.91 -23.07
C ASP A 52 15.02 18.17 -22.56
N PRO A 53 15.77 18.08 -21.44
CA PRO A 53 16.50 19.23 -20.89
C PRO A 53 17.45 19.91 -21.88
N VAL A 54 18.15 19.15 -22.73
CA VAL A 54 19.08 19.72 -23.72
C VAL A 54 18.31 20.49 -24.79
N ALA A 55 17.17 19.96 -25.24
CA ALA A 55 16.28 20.67 -26.16
C ALA A 55 15.72 21.95 -25.53
N ALA A 56 15.31 21.91 -24.25
CA ALA A 56 14.77 23.06 -23.55
C ALA A 56 15.80 24.20 -23.40
N GLN A 57 17.08 23.90 -23.18
CA GLN A 57 18.15 24.91 -23.10
C GLN A 57 18.41 25.63 -24.44
N ARG A 58 18.06 24.99 -25.56
CA ARG A 58 18.21 25.54 -26.92
C ARG A 58 16.94 26.24 -27.43
N ALA A 59 15.87 26.23 -26.65
CA ALA A 59 14.61 26.87 -27.01
C ALA A 59 14.72 28.41 -27.03
N GLU A 60 13.70 29.05 -27.59
CA GLU A 60 13.57 30.52 -27.56
C GLU A 60 12.87 30.95 -26.26
N TYR A 61 13.52 31.85 -25.51
CA TYR A 61 13.04 32.33 -24.20
C TYR A 61 12.57 33.78 -24.30
N THR A 62 11.45 34.08 -23.64
CA THR A 62 10.87 35.43 -23.56
C THR A 62 11.23 36.09 -22.23
N PRO A 63 11.76 37.32 -22.19
CA PRO A 63 12.09 38.02 -20.94
C PRO A 63 10.89 38.16 -19.98
N VAL A 64 11.13 37.98 -18.68
CA VAL A 64 10.14 38.12 -17.60
C VAL A 64 10.70 38.85 -16.39
N THR A 65 9.82 39.42 -15.57
CA THR A 65 10.18 40.11 -14.32
C THR A 65 9.50 39.46 -13.10
N PRO A 66 10.01 39.68 -11.87
CA PRO A 66 9.30 39.38 -10.63
C PRO A 66 7.82 39.76 -10.70
N GLY A 67 6.94 38.83 -10.31
CA GLY A 67 5.49 38.94 -10.43
C GLY A 67 4.90 38.28 -11.68
N TYR A 68 5.72 37.76 -12.60
CA TYR A 68 5.24 36.99 -13.75
C TYR A 68 4.50 35.73 -13.28
N ARG A 69 3.23 35.61 -13.69
CA ARG A 69 2.36 34.47 -13.39
C ARG A 69 2.40 33.45 -14.51
N TRP A 70 2.39 32.18 -14.14
CA TRP A 70 2.40 31.06 -15.09
C TRP A 70 1.59 29.87 -14.56
N GLY A 71 1.26 28.94 -15.46
CA GLY A 71 0.35 27.81 -15.26
C GLY A 71 -0.17 27.31 -16.60
N PRO A 72 -1.05 26.31 -16.69
CA PRO A 72 -1.90 25.78 -15.63
C PRO A 72 -1.16 24.86 -14.65
N ILE A 73 -1.87 24.34 -13.65
CA ILE A 73 -1.39 23.22 -12.82
C ILE A 73 -0.85 22.09 -13.70
N TRP A 74 0.09 21.32 -13.19
CA TRP A 74 0.76 20.21 -13.90
C TRP A 74 1.57 20.62 -15.13
N SER A 75 1.71 21.92 -15.45
CA SER A 75 2.57 22.38 -16.54
C SER A 75 3.99 22.68 -16.08
N ASP A 76 4.92 22.58 -17.01
CA ASP A 76 6.33 22.94 -16.79
C ASP A 76 6.63 24.32 -17.41
N ALA A 77 7.50 25.09 -16.75
CA ALA A 77 8.09 26.31 -17.26
C ALA A 77 9.60 26.27 -17.10
N TRP A 78 10.34 26.64 -18.15
CA TRP A 78 11.79 26.70 -18.11
C TRP A 78 12.23 28.15 -17.97
N PHE A 79 13.03 28.45 -16.96
CA PHE A 79 13.62 29.77 -16.76
C PHE A 79 15.10 29.76 -17.11
N ARG A 80 15.51 30.71 -17.96
CA ARG A 80 16.93 31.04 -18.16
C ARG A 80 17.25 32.24 -17.29
N LEU A 81 18.16 32.06 -16.34
CA LEU A 81 18.57 33.07 -15.37
C LEU A 81 20.01 33.49 -15.66
N GLN A 82 20.24 34.77 -15.89
CA GLN A 82 21.56 35.29 -16.27
C GLN A 82 21.99 36.42 -15.33
N GLY A 83 23.20 36.35 -14.79
CA GLY A 83 23.72 37.34 -13.88
C GLY A 83 25.23 37.46 -13.98
N ARG A 84 25.78 38.61 -13.57
CA ARG A 84 27.22 38.86 -13.53
C ARG A 84 27.66 39.03 -12.08
N VAL A 85 28.69 38.29 -11.67
CA VAL A 85 29.26 38.41 -10.32
C VAL A 85 29.97 39.77 -10.20
N PRO A 86 29.67 40.61 -9.20
CA PRO A 86 30.38 41.86 -8.96
C PRO A 86 31.88 41.68 -8.76
N GLU A 87 32.67 42.62 -9.28
CA GLU A 87 34.13 42.64 -9.08
C GLU A 87 34.52 42.70 -7.59
N ALA A 88 33.69 43.35 -6.77
CA ALA A 88 33.89 43.48 -5.33
C ALA A 88 33.80 42.13 -4.58
N TRP A 89 33.19 41.10 -5.19
CA TRP A 89 33.03 39.78 -4.57
C TRP A 89 34.17 38.81 -4.90
N ARG A 90 35.23 39.27 -5.57
CA ARG A 90 36.41 38.45 -5.87
C ARG A 90 36.95 37.75 -4.60
N GLY A 91 37.17 36.44 -4.69
CA GLY A 91 37.63 35.61 -3.59
C GLY A 91 36.56 35.17 -2.59
N GLN A 92 35.29 35.55 -2.81
CA GLN A 92 34.18 35.20 -1.92
C GLN A 92 33.34 34.06 -2.51
N ALA A 93 32.61 33.35 -1.65
CA ALA A 93 31.62 32.36 -2.08
C ALA A 93 30.33 33.07 -2.54
N VAL A 94 29.74 32.59 -3.63
CA VAL A 94 28.54 33.17 -4.25
C VAL A 94 27.49 32.08 -4.45
N VAL A 95 26.26 32.39 -4.07
CA VAL A 95 25.09 31.56 -4.31
C VAL A 95 24.11 32.25 -5.27
N ALA A 96 23.29 31.46 -5.97
CA ALA A 96 22.09 31.94 -6.62
C ALA A 96 20.89 31.63 -5.73
N ARG A 97 20.06 32.64 -5.42
CA ARG A 97 18.80 32.50 -4.71
C ARG A 97 17.66 32.57 -5.72
N ILE A 98 16.85 31.53 -5.78
CA ILE A 98 15.87 31.35 -6.87
C ILE A 98 14.51 31.00 -6.27
N ASN A 99 13.45 31.67 -6.73
CA ASN A 99 12.07 31.31 -6.41
C ASN A 99 11.18 31.52 -7.63
N THR A 100 10.83 30.41 -8.28
CA THR A 100 9.98 30.35 -9.49
C THR A 100 8.48 30.27 -9.17
N GLY A 101 8.13 30.13 -7.89
CA GLY A 101 6.78 29.84 -7.42
C GLY A 101 6.36 28.37 -7.51
N ALA A 102 7.28 27.46 -7.86
CA ALA A 102 7.06 26.01 -7.87
C ALA A 102 8.35 25.24 -7.53
N GLU A 103 8.23 23.94 -7.31
CA GLU A 103 9.38 23.04 -7.23
C GLU A 103 10.13 23.06 -8.57
N SER A 104 11.46 23.15 -8.50
CA SER A 104 12.28 23.40 -9.68
C SER A 104 13.58 22.61 -9.68
N ILE A 105 14.09 22.25 -10.85
CA ILE A 105 15.36 21.56 -11.00
C ILE A 105 16.30 22.46 -11.82
N VAL A 106 17.50 22.70 -11.30
CA VAL A 106 18.55 23.37 -12.06
C VAL A 106 19.26 22.33 -12.92
N TRP A 107 19.31 22.56 -14.23
CA TRP A 107 19.91 21.66 -15.21
C TRP A 107 21.19 22.25 -15.79
N ASP A 108 22.18 21.39 -15.96
CA ASP A 108 23.36 21.61 -16.78
C ASP A 108 23.36 20.53 -17.87
N GLU A 109 23.01 20.92 -19.11
CA GLU A 109 22.62 19.96 -20.16
C GLU A 109 21.57 18.94 -19.67
N ASP A 110 21.88 17.64 -19.71
CA ASP A 110 21.08 16.51 -19.23
C ASP A 110 21.39 16.13 -17.76
N ASN A 111 22.20 16.91 -17.06
CA ASN A 111 22.59 16.67 -15.67
C ASN A 111 21.77 17.56 -14.71
N PRO A 112 20.92 16.97 -13.83
CA PRO A 112 20.25 17.74 -12.79
C PRO A 112 21.25 18.06 -11.66
N VAL A 113 21.45 19.35 -11.40
CA VAL A 113 22.46 19.86 -10.47
C VAL A 113 21.94 19.93 -9.04
N GLN A 114 20.74 20.50 -8.86
CA GLN A 114 20.09 20.64 -7.56
C GLN A 114 18.59 20.90 -7.76
N GLY A 115 17.76 20.40 -6.84
CA GLY A 115 16.39 20.88 -6.67
C GLY A 115 16.36 22.25 -5.97
N ILE A 116 15.37 23.06 -6.32
CA ILE A 116 15.07 24.38 -5.77
C ILE A 116 13.59 24.45 -5.44
N ASP A 117 13.27 24.78 -4.19
CA ASP A 117 11.92 24.99 -3.70
C ASP A 117 11.90 26.07 -2.60
N HIS A 118 10.78 26.21 -1.88
CA HIS A 118 10.65 27.20 -0.81
C HIS A 118 11.62 26.98 0.37
N HIS A 119 12.01 25.74 0.63
CA HIS A 119 12.89 25.30 1.70
C HIS A 119 14.37 25.14 1.26
N HIS A 120 14.60 24.98 -0.05
CA HIS A 120 15.90 24.79 -0.69
C HIS A 120 16.15 25.89 -1.74
N GLY A 121 16.17 27.15 -1.32
CA GLY A 121 16.19 28.30 -2.24
C GLY A 121 17.56 28.65 -2.81
N GLU A 122 18.65 28.07 -2.27
CA GLU A 122 20.02 28.49 -2.53
C GLU A 122 20.84 27.44 -3.28
N LEU A 123 21.48 27.86 -4.37
CA LEU A 123 22.43 27.08 -5.15
C LEU A 123 23.83 27.69 -5.02
N LEU A 124 24.80 26.94 -4.49
CA LEU A 124 26.21 27.37 -4.51
C LEU A 124 26.77 27.35 -5.94
N VAL A 125 27.08 28.54 -6.45
CA VAL A 125 27.60 28.77 -7.81
C VAL A 125 29.12 28.62 -7.84
N THR A 126 29.83 29.23 -6.88
CA THR A 126 31.28 29.10 -6.73
C THR A 126 31.70 29.30 -5.27
N GLU A 127 32.74 28.60 -4.85
CA GLU A 127 33.37 28.83 -3.53
C GLU A 127 34.30 30.04 -3.53
N GLU A 128 34.85 30.39 -4.70
CA GLU A 128 35.78 31.50 -4.85
C GLU A 128 35.49 32.21 -6.18
N ALA A 129 34.82 33.36 -6.11
CA ALA A 129 34.48 34.15 -7.27
C ALA A 129 35.71 34.81 -7.91
N ARG A 130 35.76 34.84 -9.24
CA ARG A 130 36.80 35.58 -9.97
C ARG A 130 36.51 37.08 -9.98
N GLY A 131 35.27 37.51 -9.79
CA GLY A 131 34.83 38.87 -10.06
C GLY A 131 34.66 39.11 -11.56
N GLY A 132 33.46 39.50 -11.97
CA GLY A 132 33.11 39.82 -13.36
C GLY A 132 32.68 38.63 -14.23
N GLU A 133 32.72 37.40 -13.73
CA GLU A 133 32.21 36.23 -14.46
C GLU A 133 30.69 36.28 -14.66
N GLU A 134 30.25 35.70 -15.79
CA GLU A 134 28.83 35.58 -16.13
C GLU A 134 28.33 34.18 -15.79
N ILE A 135 27.18 34.15 -15.13
CA ILE A 135 26.49 32.95 -14.68
C ILE A 135 25.21 32.82 -15.49
N THR A 136 24.99 31.65 -16.09
CA THR A 136 23.74 31.29 -16.75
C THR A 136 23.23 29.99 -16.16
N LEU A 137 22.00 29.98 -15.68
CA LEU A 137 21.33 28.81 -15.11
C LEU A 137 20.06 28.51 -15.91
N PHE A 138 19.78 27.24 -16.13
CA PHE A 138 18.52 26.76 -16.70
C PHE A 138 17.74 26.02 -15.64
N VAL A 139 16.53 26.49 -15.36
CA VAL A 139 15.72 26.03 -14.23
C VAL A 139 14.37 25.55 -14.75
N GLN A 140 14.13 24.25 -14.67
CA GLN A 140 12.83 23.64 -14.96
C GLN A 140 11.96 23.77 -13.72
N ALA A 141 10.94 24.62 -13.75
CA ALA A 141 9.91 24.69 -12.73
C ALA A 141 8.74 23.78 -13.12
N THR A 142 8.29 22.93 -12.19
CA THR A 142 7.22 21.96 -12.41
C THR A 142 6.03 22.30 -11.53
N GLY A 143 4.93 22.71 -12.17
CA GLY A 143 3.73 23.17 -11.49
C GLY A 143 2.94 22.05 -10.82
N MET A 144 2.67 22.15 -9.51
CA MET A 144 1.77 21.27 -8.77
C MET A 144 0.34 21.85 -8.69
N ASN A 145 -0.65 21.11 -8.22
CA ASN A 145 -1.96 21.69 -7.96
C ASN A 145 -2.05 22.21 -6.51
N PRO A 146 -1.99 23.53 -6.25
CA PRO A 146 -2.04 24.06 -4.89
C PRO A 146 -3.47 24.09 -4.30
N TYR A 147 -4.47 23.66 -5.07
CA TYR A 147 -5.89 23.68 -4.68
C TYR A 147 -6.44 22.33 -4.22
N VAL A 148 -5.58 21.30 -4.25
CA VAL A 148 -5.87 19.99 -3.63
C VAL A 148 -6.09 20.16 -2.13
N SER A 149 -6.98 19.34 -1.57
CA SER A 149 -7.28 19.32 -0.14
C SER A 149 -7.48 17.88 0.29
N VAL A 150 -7.15 17.58 1.54
CA VAL A 150 -7.45 16.29 2.18
C VAL A 150 -8.81 16.29 2.89
N SER A 151 -9.47 17.46 2.95
CA SER A 151 -10.76 17.67 3.60
C SER A 151 -11.66 18.58 2.78
N GLY A 152 -12.91 18.18 2.62
CA GLY A 152 -13.91 18.92 1.85
C GLY A 152 -13.59 19.04 0.36
N ARG A 153 -14.58 19.46 -0.42
CA ARG A 153 -14.44 19.55 -1.88
C ARG A 153 -13.31 20.52 -2.28
N PRO A 154 -12.31 20.08 -3.08
CA PRO A 154 -11.25 20.93 -3.61
C PRO A 154 -11.79 22.11 -4.42
N ARG A 155 -11.00 23.19 -4.54
CA ARG A 155 -11.34 24.35 -5.36
C ARG A 155 -10.88 24.16 -6.80
N ASP A 156 -11.62 24.75 -7.74
CA ASP A 156 -11.18 24.82 -9.12
C ASP A 156 -9.86 25.62 -9.23
N PRO A 157 -8.88 25.14 -9.99
CA PRO A 157 -7.57 25.77 -10.07
C PRO A 157 -7.57 27.07 -10.89
N ASP A 158 -6.81 28.08 -10.43
CA ASP A 158 -6.50 29.27 -11.25
C ASP A 158 -5.70 28.85 -12.50
N PRO A 159 -5.98 29.40 -13.70
CA PRO A 159 -5.21 29.12 -14.91
C PRO A 159 -3.70 29.43 -14.81
N THR A 160 -3.30 30.32 -13.91
CA THR A 160 -1.90 30.75 -13.70
C THR A 160 -1.54 30.79 -12.20
N PRO A 161 -1.49 29.65 -11.52
CA PRO A 161 -1.42 29.61 -10.06
C PRO A 161 -0.02 29.89 -9.51
N PHE A 162 1.02 29.86 -10.35
CA PHE A 162 2.40 30.04 -9.92
C PHE A 162 2.89 31.45 -10.25
N THR A 163 3.81 31.97 -9.44
CA THR A 163 4.38 33.31 -9.64
C THR A 163 5.89 33.27 -9.47
N PHE A 164 6.63 33.68 -10.51
CA PHE A 164 8.07 33.92 -10.41
C PHE A 164 8.33 35.09 -9.46
N GLN A 165 8.97 34.82 -8.32
CA GLN A 165 9.19 35.80 -7.27
C GLN A 165 10.51 36.53 -7.47
N TYR A 166 11.62 35.81 -7.59
CA TYR A 166 12.95 36.42 -7.78
C TYR A 166 13.99 35.42 -8.27
N ALA A 167 15.06 35.96 -8.85
CA ALA A 167 16.34 35.30 -9.05
C ALA A 167 17.45 36.33 -8.80
N GLU A 168 18.38 36.02 -7.91
CA GLU A 168 19.48 36.92 -7.55
C GLU A 168 20.76 36.17 -7.22
N LEU A 169 21.91 36.76 -7.51
CA LEU A 169 23.19 36.33 -6.94
C LEU A 169 23.34 36.95 -5.56
N ALA A 170 23.80 36.18 -4.58
CA ALA A 170 24.02 36.64 -3.22
C ALA A 170 25.39 36.22 -2.69
N LEU A 171 25.99 37.08 -1.87
CA LEU A 171 27.24 36.77 -1.17
C LEU A 171 26.97 35.74 -0.06
N TYR A 172 27.77 34.67 0.00
CA TYR A 172 27.69 33.67 1.06
C TYR A 172 28.82 33.85 2.07
N ASP A 173 28.60 34.69 3.09
CA ASP A 173 29.55 34.91 4.18
C ASP A 173 29.53 33.77 5.21
N ARG A 174 30.35 32.75 4.98
CA ARG A 174 30.45 31.56 5.86
C ARG A 174 30.71 31.91 7.33
N GLU A 175 31.41 33.00 7.60
CA GLU A 175 31.75 33.38 8.98
C GLU A 175 30.51 33.89 9.73
N LEU A 176 29.73 34.75 9.06
CA LEU A 176 28.46 35.25 9.57
C LEU A 176 27.42 34.14 9.71
N PHE A 177 27.34 33.23 8.72
CA PHE A 177 26.47 32.05 8.78
C PHE A 177 26.80 31.17 9.99
N ALA A 178 28.08 30.85 10.18
CA ALA A 178 28.50 30.04 11.31
C ALA A 178 28.17 30.70 12.65
N PHE A 179 28.37 32.03 12.75
CA PHE A 179 28.00 32.81 13.93
C PHE A 179 26.50 32.80 14.19
N TYR A 180 25.67 33.05 13.18
CA TYR A 180 24.20 33.02 13.31
C TYR A 180 23.72 31.67 13.87
N PHE A 181 24.17 30.55 13.30
CA PHE A 181 23.75 29.23 13.76
C PHE A 181 24.24 28.90 15.16
N ASP A 182 25.46 29.30 15.54
CA ASP A 182 25.96 29.10 16.91
C ASP A 182 25.11 29.86 17.94
N VAL A 183 24.76 31.12 17.66
CA VAL A 183 23.91 31.93 18.55
C VAL A 183 22.47 31.41 18.57
N ASN A 184 21.92 31.05 17.42
CA ASN A 184 20.56 30.54 17.31
C ASN A 184 20.39 29.21 18.06
N ILE A 185 21.32 28.27 17.87
CA ILE A 185 21.22 26.96 18.55
C ILE A 185 21.50 27.11 20.05
N ALA A 186 22.47 27.92 20.48
CA ALA A 186 22.65 28.18 21.90
C ALA A 186 21.41 28.82 22.56
N TYR A 187 20.72 29.71 21.85
CA TYR A 187 19.44 30.27 22.29
C TYR A 187 18.36 29.19 22.40
N GLN A 188 18.21 28.33 21.40
CA GLN A 188 17.22 27.24 21.44
C GLN A 188 17.53 26.19 22.52
N VAL A 189 18.80 25.85 22.73
CA VAL A 189 19.22 24.94 23.83
C VAL A 189 18.90 25.56 25.19
N MET A 190 19.14 26.86 25.38
CA MET A 190 18.76 27.57 26.60
C MET A 190 17.26 27.43 26.89
N LEU A 191 16.40 27.53 25.88
CA LEU A 191 14.94 27.41 26.07
C LEU A 191 14.51 26.03 26.57
N GLU A 192 15.27 24.98 26.29
CA GLU A 192 14.98 23.62 26.76
C GLU A 192 15.56 23.30 28.15
N GLN A 193 16.33 24.22 28.75
CA GLN A 193 16.83 24.03 30.11
C GLN A 193 15.80 24.48 31.15
N PRO A 194 15.73 23.84 32.33
CA PRO A 194 14.91 24.34 33.44
C PRO A 194 15.32 25.77 33.80
N GLN A 195 14.34 26.68 33.91
CA GLN A 195 14.60 28.12 34.09
C GLN A 195 15.35 28.44 35.40
N ASP A 196 15.21 27.59 36.41
CA ASP A 196 15.88 27.67 37.71
C ASP A 196 17.25 26.96 37.73
N SER A 197 17.67 26.35 36.62
CA SER A 197 18.95 25.66 36.52
C SER A 197 20.14 26.62 36.33
N PRO A 198 21.33 26.28 36.88
CA PRO A 198 22.56 27.02 36.58
C PRO A 198 22.88 27.08 35.07
N ARG A 199 22.54 26.02 34.32
CA ARG A 199 22.78 25.93 32.87
C ARG A 199 21.98 27.00 32.10
N TYR A 200 20.69 27.16 32.41
CA TYR A 200 19.85 28.22 31.83
C TYR A 200 20.47 29.60 32.09
N GLY A 201 20.81 29.90 33.35
CA GLY A 201 21.40 31.19 33.73
C GLY A 201 22.74 31.48 33.04
N GLN A 202 23.60 30.47 32.91
CA GLN A 202 24.89 30.60 32.23
C GLN A 202 24.73 30.90 30.73
N LEU A 203 23.83 30.18 30.04
CA LEU A 203 23.54 30.41 28.63
C LEU A 203 22.89 31.77 28.40
N LEU A 204 21.91 32.15 29.22
CA LEU A 204 21.25 33.46 29.14
C LEU A 204 22.25 34.61 29.28
N TYR A 205 23.18 34.49 30.23
CA TYR A 205 24.25 35.46 30.41
C TYR A 205 25.17 35.52 29.19
N ALA A 206 25.69 34.37 28.72
CA ALA A 206 26.60 34.30 27.58
C ALA A 206 25.96 34.86 26.30
N LEU A 207 24.71 34.52 26.02
CA LEU A 207 23.95 35.05 24.88
C LEU A 207 23.72 36.55 25.01
N ASN A 208 23.41 37.06 26.21
CA ASN A 208 23.31 38.50 26.40
C ASN A 208 24.68 39.20 26.20
N GLU A 209 25.79 38.56 26.54
CA GLU A 209 27.13 39.08 26.25
C GLU A 209 27.43 39.11 24.76
N VAL A 210 26.97 38.11 23.99
CA VAL A 210 27.02 38.16 22.52
C VAL A 210 26.34 39.43 21.99
N VAL A 211 25.12 39.72 22.44
CA VAL A 211 24.38 40.94 22.04
C VAL A 211 25.09 42.22 22.49
N ASN A 212 25.84 42.19 23.60
CA ASN A 212 26.57 43.34 24.11
C ASN A 212 27.87 43.60 23.34
N LEU A 213 28.51 42.55 22.81
CA LEU A 213 29.80 42.61 22.14
C LEU A 213 29.68 42.87 20.64
N TYR A 214 28.64 42.33 20.00
CA TYR A 214 28.47 42.42 18.56
C TYR A 214 28.29 43.87 18.10
N GLU A 215 29.23 44.35 17.29
CA GLU A 215 29.14 45.63 16.59
C GLU A 215 28.96 45.39 15.08
N PRO A 216 27.89 45.94 14.45
CA PRO A 216 27.64 45.76 13.02
C PRO A 216 28.83 46.19 12.16
N GLY A 217 29.28 45.31 11.27
CA GLY A 217 30.40 45.56 10.35
C GLY A 217 31.80 45.30 10.94
N ASP A 218 31.91 44.98 12.24
CA ASP A 218 33.19 44.60 12.87
C ASP A 218 33.29 43.09 13.07
N ARG A 219 34.04 42.42 12.19
CA ARG A 219 34.28 40.96 12.25
C ARG A 219 35.00 40.52 13.52
N GLU A 220 35.83 41.35 14.13
CA GLU A 220 36.58 40.94 15.31
C GLU A 220 35.66 40.84 16.53
N THR A 221 34.71 41.76 16.67
CA THR A 221 33.68 41.66 17.73
C THR A 221 32.81 40.43 17.59
N MET A 222 32.46 40.05 16.35
CA MET A 222 31.74 38.81 16.04
C MET A 222 32.54 37.57 16.44
N ARG A 223 33.84 37.51 16.08
CA ARG A 223 34.74 36.41 16.47
C ARG A 223 34.89 36.28 17.98
N GLU A 224 35.07 37.42 18.66
CA GLU A 224 35.16 37.48 20.12
C GLU A 224 33.85 36.98 20.77
N ALA A 225 32.70 37.48 20.32
CA ALA A 225 31.39 37.06 20.83
C ALA A 225 31.17 35.55 20.63
N ARG A 226 31.51 35.03 19.45
CA ARG A 226 31.44 33.60 19.13
C ARG A 226 32.32 32.76 20.04
N ARG A 227 33.56 33.20 20.30
CA ARG A 227 34.51 32.50 21.18
C ARG A 227 33.98 32.40 22.61
N ARG A 228 33.45 33.50 23.16
CA ARG A 228 32.88 33.52 24.51
C ARG A 228 31.63 32.66 24.64
N LEU A 229 30.78 32.67 23.62
CA LEU A 229 29.62 31.78 23.59
C LEU A 229 30.05 30.31 23.64
N ALA A 230 31.07 29.94 22.86
CA ALA A 230 31.56 28.57 22.77
C ALA A 230 32.03 28.00 24.12
N GLU A 231 32.68 28.80 24.98
CA GLU A 231 33.14 28.38 26.32
C GLU A 231 32.01 27.88 27.25
N VAL A 232 30.79 28.38 27.03
CA VAL A 232 29.60 27.96 27.78
C VAL A 232 28.79 26.95 26.99
N TYR A 233 28.53 27.24 25.72
CA TYR A 233 27.66 26.45 24.86
C TYR A 233 28.23 25.05 24.56
N GLN A 234 29.49 24.94 24.13
CA GLN A 234 30.09 23.70 23.60
C GLN A 234 30.63 22.74 24.69
N ARG A 235 30.08 22.78 25.89
CA ARG A 235 30.38 21.77 26.91
C ARG A 235 29.71 20.44 26.53
N SER A 236 30.40 19.32 26.75
CA SER A 236 29.87 17.99 26.41
C SER A 236 28.63 17.60 27.19
N ALA A 237 27.76 16.80 26.56
CA ALA A 237 26.61 16.20 27.21
C ALA A 237 27.02 15.26 28.35
N SER A 238 26.13 15.12 29.35
CA SER A 238 26.31 14.16 30.45
C SER A 238 26.65 12.76 29.91
N PRO A 239 27.53 11.98 30.57
CA PRO A 239 27.77 10.59 30.19
C PRO A 239 26.51 9.71 30.17
N SER A 240 25.48 10.09 30.94
CA SER A 240 24.18 9.41 31.00
C SER A 240 23.16 9.97 30.00
N ALA A 241 23.54 10.88 29.11
CA ALA A 241 22.63 11.45 28.13
C ALA A 241 22.17 10.37 27.13
N HIS A 242 20.89 10.45 26.74
CA HIS A 242 20.32 9.59 25.71
C HIS A 242 21.07 9.78 24.38
N GLN A 243 21.23 8.69 23.63
CA GLN A 243 21.94 8.67 22.36
C GLN A 243 20.94 8.69 21.21
N ILE A 244 21.02 9.68 20.34
CA ILE A 244 20.20 9.79 19.15
C ILE A 244 21.05 9.45 17.93
N SER A 245 20.65 8.41 17.22
CA SER A 245 21.15 8.14 15.86
C SER A 245 20.24 8.91 14.90
N ALA A 246 20.81 9.87 14.18
CA ALA A 246 20.05 10.75 13.29
C ALA A 246 20.39 10.47 11.83
N ILE A 247 19.37 10.44 10.98
CA ILE A 247 19.53 10.24 9.54
C ILE A 247 18.59 11.13 8.75
N GLY A 248 19.15 11.76 7.70
CA GLY A 248 18.38 12.56 6.76
C GLY A 248 17.50 11.67 5.90
N HIS A 249 16.24 12.05 5.72
CA HIS A 249 15.26 11.27 4.98
C HIS A 249 14.39 12.21 4.15
N ALA A 250 13.89 11.71 3.03
CA ALA A 250 12.84 12.34 2.28
C ALA A 250 11.82 11.26 1.92
N HIS A 251 10.72 11.23 2.65
CA HIS A 251 9.58 10.43 2.25
C HIS A 251 9.00 11.03 0.96
N ILE A 252 8.85 10.23 -0.09
CA ILE A 252 8.32 10.70 -1.36
C ILE A 252 7.15 9.79 -1.71
N ASP A 253 5.94 10.30 -1.61
CA ASP A 253 4.77 9.53 -1.99
C ASP A 253 4.82 9.21 -3.48
N THR A 254 4.77 7.91 -3.79
CA THR A 254 4.81 7.39 -5.18
C THR A 254 3.73 8.08 -6.00
N ALA A 255 2.54 8.23 -5.43
CA ALA A 255 1.50 9.14 -5.87
C ALA A 255 0.62 9.46 -4.66
N TRP A 256 0.14 10.70 -4.56
CA TRP A 256 -0.77 11.15 -3.51
C TRP A 256 -1.60 12.33 -4.01
N LEU A 257 -1.20 13.55 -3.68
CA LEU A 257 -1.83 14.78 -4.16
C LEU A 257 -1.34 15.24 -5.53
N TRP A 258 -0.57 14.39 -6.21
CA TRP A 258 -0.05 14.55 -7.55
C TRP A 258 0.02 13.19 -8.26
N PRO A 259 -0.03 13.17 -9.60
CA PRO A 259 0.09 11.93 -10.37
C PRO A 259 1.52 11.37 -10.38
N LEU A 260 1.66 10.08 -10.68
CA LEU A 260 2.92 9.31 -10.70
C LEU A 260 4.05 10.02 -11.45
N GLU A 261 3.75 10.61 -12.60
CA GLU A 261 4.75 11.32 -13.41
C GLU A 261 5.40 12.48 -12.65
N ARG A 262 4.64 13.20 -11.83
CA ARG A 262 5.17 14.34 -11.06
C ARG A 262 6.12 13.87 -9.97
N THR A 263 5.86 12.70 -9.39
CA THR A 263 6.76 12.06 -8.44
C THR A 263 8.13 11.76 -9.04
N GLN A 264 8.20 11.39 -10.32
CA GLN A 264 9.48 11.13 -10.98
C GLN A 264 10.39 12.37 -10.97
N TYR A 265 9.82 13.56 -11.21
CA TYR A 265 10.55 14.82 -11.09
C TYR A 265 10.86 15.17 -9.63
N LYS A 266 9.97 14.88 -8.68
CA LYS A 266 10.24 15.03 -7.24
C LYS A 266 11.42 14.17 -6.77
N CYS A 267 11.57 12.97 -7.32
CA CYS A 267 12.74 12.10 -7.06
C CYS A 267 14.02 12.76 -7.58
N ILE A 268 14.04 13.23 -8.84
CA ILE A 268 15.20 13.92 -9.42
C ILE A 268 15.57 15.17 -8.59
N HIS A 269 14.57 15.99 -8.27
CA HIS A 269 14.70 17.18 -7.43
C HIS A 269 15.39 16.85 -6.10
N THR A 270 14.79 15.92 -5.34
CA THR A 270 15.24 15.56 -4.00
C THR A 270 16.62 14.91 -4.02
N PHE A 271 16.87 14.00 -4.95
CA PHE A 271 18.12 13.25 -5.00
C PHE A 271 19.28 14.12 -5.49
N ALA A 272 19.03 15.05 -6.42
CA ALA A 272 20.02 16.05 -6.81
C ALA A 272 20.40 16.94 -5.62
N THR A 273 19.42 17.42 -4.85
CA THR A 273 19.68 18.21 -3.63
C THR A 273 20.45 17.43 -2.58
N ALA A 274 20.03 16.21 -2.26
CA ALA A 274 20.70 15.37 -1.26
C ALA A 274 22.15 15.06 -1.65
N THR A 275 22.40 14.65 -2.91
CA THR A 275 23.76 14.36 -3.38
C THR A 275 24.64 15.62 -3.47
N ARG A 276 24.04 16.80 -3.69
CA ARG A 276 24.74 18.10 -3.62
C ARG A 276 25.13 18.46 -2.21
N TYR A 277 24.24 18.30 -1.24
CA TYR A 277 24.55 18.57 0.17
C TYR A 277 25.60 17.60 0.73
N MET A 278 25.67 16.37 0.24
CA MET A 278 26.75 15.43 0.58
C MET A 278 28.14 15.89 0.10
N ASP A 279 28.24 16.74 -0.91
CA ASP A 279 29.54 17.35 -1.28
C ASP A 279 29.92 18.47 -0.31
N LEU A 280 28.93 19.24 0.15
CA LEU A 280 29.13 20.38 1.04
C LEU A 280 29.35 19.96 2.50
N TYR A 281 28.72 18.84 2.91
CA TYR A 281 28.73 18.34 4.28
C TYR A 281 29.15 16.86 4.31
N PRO A 282 30.45 16.55 4.51
CA PRO A 282 30.95 15.17 4.47
C PRO A 282 30.36 14.22 5.53
N GLU A 283 29.94 14.73 6.70
CA GLU A 283 29.28 13.94 7.75
C GLU A 283 27.79 13.66 7.47
N TYR A 284 27.17 14.34 6.50
CA TYR A 284 25.74 14.18 6.17
C TYR A 284 25.44 12.76 5.66
N LYS A 285 24.38 12.17 6.21
CA LYS A 285 23.84 10.86 5.82
C LYS A 285 22.39 11.01 5.35
N PHE A 286 22.06 10.36 4.25
CA PHE A 286 20.71 10.33 3.68
C PHE A 286 20.26 8.88 3.47
N ILE A 287 18.96 8.63 3.64
CA ILE A 287 18.32 7.33 3.43
C ILE A 287 17.11 7.44 2.50
N CYS A 288 16.93 6.45 1.62
CA CYS A 288 15.78 6.34 0.72
C CYS A 288 15.39 4.87 0.49
N SER A 289 14.10 4.58 0.56
CA SER A 289 13.50 3.25 0.74
C SER A 289 13.02 2.55 -0.53
N GLN A 290 12.51 3.27 -1.53
CA GLN A 290 11.70 2.68 -2.61
C GLN A 290 12.51 2.33 -3.86
N ALA A 291 12.64 1.04 -4.19
CA ALA A 291 13.39 0.60 -5.37
C ALA A 291 12.84 1.19 -6.70
N ALA A 292 11.51 1.34 -6.83
CA ALA A 292 10.89 1.91 -8.03
C ALA A 292 11.40 3.33 -8.34
N GLN A 293 11.68 4.15 -7.32
CA GLN A 293 12.17 5.51 -7.49
C GLN A 293 13.60 5.52 -8.06
N TYR A 294 14.46 4.59 -7.62
CA TYR A 294 15.79 4.43 -8.21
C TYR A 294 15.70 3.97 -9.67
N GLU A 295 14.78 3.06 -10.01
CA GLU A 295 14.57 2.63 -11.41
C GLU A 295 14.14 3.83 -12.29
N TRP A 296 13.25 4.71 -11.80
CA TRP A 296 12.87 5.92 -12.51
C TRP A 296 14.05 6.86 -12.74
N VAL A 297 14.83 7.16 -11.70
CA VAL A 297 15.98 8.06 -11.83
C VAL A 297 17.07 7.46 -12.72
N LYS A 298 17.29 6.14 -12.68
CA LYS A 298 18.19 5.43 -13.61
C LYS A 298 17.83 5.68 -15.07
N HIS A 299 16.54 5.70 -15.39
CA HIS A 299 16.07 5.92 -16.76
C HIS A 299 15.97 7.41 -17.14
N MET A 300 15.57 8.28 -16.22
CA MET A 300 15.27 9.68 -16.51
C MET A 300 16.46 10.63 -16.30
N ALA A 301 17.37 10.31 -15.38
CA ALA A 301 18.55 11.12 -15.08
C ALA A 301 19.79 10.25 -14.81
N PRO A 302 20.36 9.58 -15.83
CA PRO A 302 21.45 8.60 -15.64
C PRO A 302 22.70 9.16 -14.95
N LYS A 303 23.06 10.43 -15.22
CA LYS A 303 24.21 11.09 -14.56
C LYS A 303 24.00 11.25 -13.04
N LEU A 304 22.78 11.60 -12.63
CA LEU A 304 22.40 11.66 -11.22
C LEU A 304 22.40 10.26 -10.59
N TYR A 305 21.92 9.26 -11.32
CA TYR A 305 21.95 7.88 -10.84
C TYR A 305 23.38 7.38 -10.55
N GLU A 306 24.34 7.65 -11.43
CA GLU A 306 25.75 7.33 -11.17
C GLU A 306 26.30 8.09 -9.95
N ARG A 307 25.92 9.35 -9.78
CA ARG A 307 26.27 10.12 -8.57
C ARG A 307 25.68 9.51 -7.30
N ILE A 308 24.45 9.00 -7.34
CA ILE A 308 23.85 8.25 -6.23
C ILE A 308 24.68 7.00 -5.92
N ARG A 309 25.09 6.23 -6.94
CA ARG A 309 25.97 5.05 -6.76
C ARG A 309 27.30 5.42 -6.10
N GLU A 310 27.90 6.53 -6.47
CA GLU A 310 29.11 7.05 -5.83
C GLU A 310 28.87 7.37 -4.34
N LYS A 311 27.75 8.02 -4.00
CA LYS A 311 27.39 8.35 -2.61
C LYS A 311 26.99 7.14 -1.77
N ILE A 312 26.43 6.10 -2.39
CA ILE A 312 26.21 4.79 -1.76
C ILE A 312 27.57 4.17 -1.42
N LYS A 313 28.51 4.16 -2.37
CA LYS A 313 29.85 3.61 -2.17
C LYS A 313 30.67 4.37 -1.12
N SER A 314 30.52 5.70 -1.04
CA SER A 314 31.15 6.50 0.02
C SER A 314 30.48 6.33 1.39
N GLY A 315 29.33 5.67 1.44
CA GLY A 315 28.55 5.44 2.65
C GLY A 315 27.80 6.67 3.17
N GLN A 316 27.64 7.72 2.35
CA GLN A 316 26.82 8.88 2.68
C GLN A 316 25.34 8.64 2.34
N TRP A 317 25.06 7.79 1.35
CA TRP A 317 23.71 7.38 0.97
C TRP A 317 23.44 5.95 1.45
N GLU A 318 22.31 5.72 2.11
CA GLU A 318 21.81 4.42 2.52
C GLU A 318 20.57 4.02 1.71
N VAL A 319 20.61 2.82 1.15
CA VAL A 319 19.43 2.16 0.56
C VAL A 319 18.79 1.30 1.65
N THR A 320 17.47 1.38 1.80
CA THR A 320 16.71 0.75 2.90
C THR A 320 15.38 0.20 2.35
N GLY A 321 14.48 -0.26 3.22
CA GLY A 321 13.07 -0.46 2.86
C GLY A 321 12.76 -1.85 2.32
N SER A 322 13.66 -2.46 1.56
CA SER A 322 13.53 -3.82 0.99
C SER A 322 12.34 -4.05 0.03
N MET A 323 11.35 -3.16 -0.06
CA MET A 323 10.20 -3.29 -0.95
C MET A 323 10.39 -2.54 -2.28
N TRP A 324 9.60 -2.93 -3.29
CA TRP A 324 9.51 -2.23 -4.57
C TRP A 324 8.99 -0.80 -4.39
N VAL A 325 7.90 -0.66 -3.65
CA VAL A 325 7.36 0.59 -3.12
C VAL A 325 7.00 0.43 -1.65
N GLU A 326 6.76 1.52 -0.91
CA GLU A 326 6.21 1.44 0.45
C GLU A 326 4.72 1.05 0.38
N ALA A 327 4.46 -0.25 0.33
CA ALA A 327 3.15 -0.80 0.02
C ALA A 327 2.20 -0.82 1.24
N ASP A 328 0.90 -0.73 0.96
CA ASP A 328 -0.11 -0.99 1.99
C ASP A 328 -0.01 -2.44 2.49
N CYS A 329 -0.09 -2.61 3.80
CA CYS A 329 0.12 -3.90 4.47
C CYS A 329 -1.18 -4.61 4.87
N ASN A 330 -2.34 -4.02 4.59
CA ASN A 330 -3.65 -4.58 4.92
C ASN A 330 -4.38 -5.11 3.69
N LEU A 331 -4.38 -4.35 2.58
CA LEU A 331 -5.13 -4.61 1.36
C LEU A 331 -4.39 -5.54 0.40
N SER A 332 -3.06 -5.42 0.31
CA SER A 332 -2.25 -6.30 -0.56
C SER A 332 -2.27 -7.75 -0.06
N SER A 333 -2.36 -8.71 -0.98
CA SER A 333 -2.30 -10.13 -0.62
C SER A 333 -0.94 -10.54 -0.04
N GLY A 334 -0.90 -11.71 0.60
CA GLY A 334 0.35 -12.26 1.13
C GLY A 334 1.42 -12.42 0.05
N GLU A 335 1.04 -12.98 -1.10
CA GLU A 335 1.98 -13.14 -2.22
C GLU A 335 2.44 -11.78 -2.76
N SER A 336 1.56 -10.79 -2.87
CA SER A 336 1.96 -9.43 -3.25
C SER A 336 3.00 -8.84 -2.30
N LEU A 337 2.85 -8.99 -0.97
CA LEU A 337 3.85 -8.54 0.00
C LEU A 337 5.19 -9.27 -0.18
N VAL A 338 5.16 -10.57 -0.51
CA VAL A 338 6.37 -11.31 -0.88
C VAL A 338 7.00 -10.74 -2.15
N ARG A 339 6.20 -10.44 -3.19
CA ARG A 339 6.69 -9.85 -4.44
C ARG A 339 7.26 -8.44 -4.23
N GLN A 340 6.64 -7.61 -3.39
CA GLN A 340 7.19 -6.31 -3.00
C GLN A 340 8.63 -6.47 -2.53
N ILE A 341 8.87 -7.40 -1.60
CA ILE A 341 10.20 -7.63 -1.03
C ILE A 341 11.14 -8.28 -2.03
N LEU A 342 10.66 -9.27 -2.80
CA LEU A 342 11.46 -9.97 -3.81
C LEU A 342 11.99 -9.00 -4.87
N HIS A 343 11.11 -8.18 -5.48
CA HIS A 343 11.52 -7.21 -6.50
C HIS A 343 12.37 -6.08 -5.91
N GLY A 344 12.04 -5.57 -4.71
CA GLY A 344 12.83 -4.53 -4.05
C GLY A 344 14.25 -5.00 -3.70
N LYS A 345 14.40 -6.13 -3.02
CA LYS A 345 15.71 -6.69 -2.65
C LYS A 345 16.52 -7.13 -3.85
N ASN A 346 15.89 -7.75 -4.86
CA ASN A 346 16.59 -8.10 -6.11
C ASN A 346 17.13 -6.85 -6.80
N PHE A 347 16.35 -5.76 -6.86
CA PHE A 347 16.83 -4.50 -7.44
C PHE A 347 18.07 -3.97 -6.70
N PHE A 348 18.02 -3.87 -5.36
CA PHE A 348 19.18 -3.38 -4.59
C PHE A 348 20.41 -4.29 -4.69
N MET A 349 20.21 -5.61 -4.75
CA MET A 349 21.28 -6.56 -4.97
C MET A 349 21.87 -6.44 -6.38
N ASP A 350 21.04 -6.39 -7.41
CA ASP A 350 21.47 -6.36 -8.82
C ASP A 350 22.16 -5.03 -9.18
N GLU A 351 21.68 -3.90 -8.64
CA GLU A 351 22.20 -2.56 -8.98
C GLU A 351 23.37 -2.10 -8.10
N PHE A 352 23.34 -2.46 -6.80
CA PHE A 352 24.28 -1.93 -5.80
C PHE A 352 25.08 -3.01 -5.07
N GLY A 353 24.72 -4.29 -5.20
CA GLY A 353 25.34 -5.39 -4.44
C GLY A 353 25.04 -5.34 -2.95
N ILE A 354 23.91 -4.72 -2.56
CA ILE A 354 23.53 -4.51 -1.17
C ILE A 354 22.30 -5.36 -0.83
N GLU A 355 22.44 -6.22 0.17
CA GLU A 355 21.32 -6.93 0.80
C GLU A 355 20.78 -6.08 1.96
N THR A 356 19.62 -5.46 1.78
CA THR A 356 18.92 -4.74 2.85
C THR A 356 18.42 -5.70 3.93
N ARG A 357 18.49 -5.27 5.20
CA ARG A 357 18.14 -6.10 6.39
C ARG A 357 17.00 -5.50 7.22
N ASP A 358 16.38 -4.45 6.72
CA ASP A 358 15.29 -3.72 7.35
C ASP A 358 14.08 -3.61 6.41
N LEU A 359 12.90 -3.42 6.99
CA LEU A 359 11.72 -2.90 6.30
C LEU A 359 11.39 -1.52 6.89
N TRP A 360 11.32 -0.52 6.01
CA TRP A 360 11.12 0.89 6.33
C TRP A 360 9.79 1.35 5.76
N LEU A 361 8.76 1.49 6.61
CA LEU A 361 7.39 1.87 6.23
C LEU A 361 6.85 2.94 7.20
N PRO A 362 7.35 4.19 7.13
CA PRO A 362 6.95 5.25 8.05
C PRO A 362 5.47 5.59 7.98
N ASP A 363 4.84 5.59 6.80
CA ASP A 363 3.51 6.17 6.60
C ASP A 363 2.36 5.18 6.32
N VAL A 364 2.62 3.86 6.34
CA VAL A 364 1.60 2.85 5.99
C VAL A 364 0.47 2.76 7.04
N PHE A 365 -0.78 2.58 6.56
CA PHE A 365 -2.01 2.64 7.35
C PHE A 365 -2.36 1.34 8.11
N GLY A 366 -1.44 0.91 8.97
CA GLY A 366 -1.56 -0.27 9.82
C GLY A 366 -0.89 -1.52 9.23
N TYR A 367 -0.67 -2.54 10.08
CA TYR A 367 0.18 -3.68 9.72
C TYR A 367 -0.42 -5.02 10.16
N ALA A 368 -0.58 -5.93 9.20
CA ALA A 368 -1.11 -7.26 9.43
C ALA A 368 -0.18 -8.14 10.26
N ALA A 369 -0.78 -9.04 11.05
CA ALA A 369 -0.07 -9.90 12.00
C ALA A 369 0.79 -11.00 11.36
N ALA A 370 0.73 -11.19 10.04
CA ALA A 370 1.57 -12.15 9.32
C ALA A 370 2.94 -11.59 8.91
N LEU A 371 3.09 -10.26 8.93
CA LEU A 371 4.31 -9.59 8.48
C LEU A 371 5.59 -10.08 9.17
N PRO A 372 5.68 -10.26 10.51
CA PRO A 372 6.92 -10.70 11.16
C PRO A 372 7.54 -11.96 10.53
N GLN A 373 6.69 -12.93 10.17
CA GLN A 373 7.12 -14.15 9.50
C GLN A 373 7.60 -13.88 8.06
N ILE A 374 6.83 -13.10 7.29
CA ILE A 374 7.21 -12.70 5.92
C ILE A 374 8.59 -12.02 5.94
N LEU A 375 8.80 -11.09 6.88
CA LEU A 375 10.06 -10.35 7.00
C LEU A 375 11.22 -11.27 7.36
N LYS A 376 11.08 -12.10 8.39
CA LYS A 376 12.16 -13.02 8.79
C LYS A 376 12.48 -14.04 7.71
N LYS A 377 11.47 -14.62 7.06
CA LYS A 377 11.66 -15.52 5.92
C LYS A 377 12.13 -14.79 4.65
N ALA A 378 12.18 -13.46 4.62
CA ALA A 378 12.84 -12.67 3.58
C ALA A 378 14.18 -12.05 4.03
N ARG A 379 14.77 -12.58 5.12
CA ARG A 379 16.04 -12.11 5.71
C ARG A 379 16.02 -10.63 6.10
N ILE A 380 14.88 -10.18 6.61
CA ILE A 380 14.71 -8.85 7.20
C ILE A 380 14.65 -9.03 8.71
N ASP A 381 15.52 -8.31 9.41
CA ASP A 381 15.75 -8.45 10.85
C ASP A 381 15.12 -7.33 11.66
N TYR A 382 14.89 -6.18 11.01
CA TYR A 382 14.43 -4.94 11.63
C TYR A 382 13.18 -4.38 10.93
N PHE A 383 12.27 -3.82 11.71
CA PHE A 383 11.09 -3.12 11.20
C PHE A 383 10.99 -1.70 11.75
N LEU A 384 10.72 -0.73 10.87
CA LEU A 384 10.46 0.65 11.21
C LEU A 384 9.11 1.12 10.67
N THR A 385 8.37 1.82 11.52
CA THR A 385 7.19 2.61 11.15
C THR A 385 7.03 3.82 12.08
N GLN A 386 6.21 4.79 11.68
CA GLN A 386 5.83 5.94 12.49
C GLN A 386 4.30 6.06 12.66
N LYS A 387 3.48 5.66 11.69
CA LYS A 387 2.03 5.94 11.68
C LYS A 387 1.26 5.46 12.91
N ILE A 388 1.75 4.43 13.61
CA ILE A 388 1.15 3.92 14.86
C ILE A 388 1.12 4.99 15.98
N SER A 389 1.93 6.05 15.91
CA SER A 389 1.83 7.19 16.84
C SER A 389 0.58 8.06 16.63
N TRP A 390 -0.18 7.87 15.54
CA TRP A 390 -1.36 8.67 15.17
C TRP A 390 -2.69 8.06 15.63
N ASN A 391 -2.66 7.01 16.43
CA ASN A 391 -3.87 6.36 16.93
C ASN A 391 -4.84 7.36 17.59
N GLN A 392 -6.11 7.28 17.18
CA GLN A 392 -7.17 8.19 17.61
C GLN A 392 -7.53 8.05 19.10
N PHE A 393 -7.54 6.83 19.65
CA PHE A 393 -8.02 6.57 21.01
C PHE A 393 -6.87 6.19 21.96
N ASN A 394 -5.94 5.35 21.52
CA ASN A 394 -4.90 4.77 22.38
C ASN A 394 -3.49 5.12 21.91
N LYS A 395 -2.71 5.80 22.75
CA LYS A 395 -1.28 5.93 22.53
C LYS A 395 -0.61 4.56 22.64
N PHE A 396 0.10 4.14 21.59
CA PHE A 396 0.82 2.88 21.59
C PHE A 396 1.89 2.84 22.70
N PRO A 397 2.04 1.72 23.43
CA PRO A 397 2.83 1.70 24.66
C PRO A 397 4.35 1.63 24.46
N HIS A 398 4.85 1.33 23.26
CA HIS A 398 6.28 1.04 23.02
C HIS A 398 6.89 1.82 21.86
N HIS A 399 8.18 2.12 21.94
CA HIS A 399 8.98 2.60 20.80
C HIS A 399 10.03 1.59 20.36
N THR A 400 10.52 0.73 21.25
CA THR A 400 11.43 -0.38 20.90
C THR A 400 10.91 -1.66 21.52
N PHE A 401 10.59 -2.65 20.70
CA PHE A 401 9.93 -3.87 21.16
C PHE A 401 10.14 -5.04 20.19
N LEU A 402 9.77 -6.24 20.61
CA LEU A 402 9.69 -7.40 19.74
C LEU A 402 8.26 -7.55 19.23
N TRP A 403 8.06 -7.40 17.92
CA TRP A 403 6.77 -7.65 17.30
C TRP A 403 6.65 -9.13 16.92
N GLN A 404 5.64 -9.80 17.48
CA GLN A 404 5.38 -11.22 17.26
C GLN A 404 4.17 -11.43 16.34
N GLY A 405 4.38 -12.17 15.25
CA GLY A 405 3.33 -12.54 14.31
C GLY A 405 2.45 -13.71 14.77
N ILE A 406 1.47 -14.07 13.94
CA ILE A 406 0.49 -15.15 14.24
C ILE A 406 1.13 -16.53 14.41
N ASP A 407 2.26 -16.79 13.74
CA ASP A 407 3.01 -18.04 13.81
C ASP A 407 3.99 -18.08 15.00
N GLY A 408 4.11 -16.97 15.74
CA GLY A 408 5.07 -16.82 16.84
C GLY A 408 6.43 -16.26 16.43
N THR A 409 6.69 -16.00 15.15
CA THR A 409 7.92 -15.34 14.70
C THR A 409 8.02 -13.93 15.26
N ARG A 410 9.22 -13.53 15.72
CA ARG A 410 9.49 -12.20 16.28
C ARG A 410 10.44 -11.39 15.40
N ILE A 411 10.18 -10.10 15.28
CA ILE A 411 11.07 -9.13 14.65
C ILE A 411 11.34 -7.95 15.59
N PHE A 412 12.56 -7.40 15.55
CA PHE A 412 12.92 -6.22 16.31
C PHE A 412 12.31 -4.99 15.63
N THR A 413 11.48 -4.25 16.38
CA THR A 413 10.72 -3.13 15.84
C THR A 413 11.06 -1.84 16.57
N HIS A 414 11.24 -0.76 15.81
CA HIS A 414 11.45 0.58 16.35
C HIS A 414 10.52 1.63 15.73
N PHE A 415 9.92 2.46 16.57
CA PHE A 415 9.16 3.66 16.19
C PHE A 415 9.95 4.90 16.64
N PRO A 416 10.29 5.84 15.74
CA PRO A 416 10.96 7.08 16.13
C PRO A 416 10.15 7.86 17.19
N PRO A 417 10.69 8.12 18.39
CA PRO A 417 9.92 8.76 19.47
C PRO A 417 9.63 10.25 19.26
N ALA A 418 10.10 10.83 18.15
CA ALA A 418 9.70 12.15 17.74
C ALA A 418 8.23 12.21 17.24
N ASP A 419 7.56 11.05 17.10
CA ASP A 419 6.21 10.91 16.52
C ASP A 419 6.08 11.46 15.09
N THR A 420 7.20 11.65 14.40
CA THR A 420 7.29 12.14 13.02
C THR A 420 8.53 11.57 12.32
N TYR A 421 8.43 11.36 11.01
CA TYR A 421 9.57 11.12 10.12
C TYR A 421 9.98 12.38 9.34
N ASN A 422 9.28 13.49 9.55
CA ASN A 422 9.54 14.81 8.98
C ASN A 422 10.10 15.76 10.05
N ALA A 423 11.05 15.28 10.86
CA ALA A 423 11.58 16.06 11.96
C ALA A 423 12.49 17.21 11.48
N MET A 424 12.61 18.27 12.29
CA MET A 424 13.25 19.54 11.93
C MET A 424 14.66 19.72 12.52
N MET A 425 15.19 18.73 13.24
CA MET A 425 16.49 18.78 13.90
C MET A 425 16.63 19.98 14.85
N THR A 426 15.59 20.26 15.65
CA THR A 426 15.61 21.35 16.63
C THR A 426 15.87 20.83 18.04
N PRO A 427 16.49 21.61 18.95
CA PRO A 427 16.66 21.21 20.35
C PRO A 427 15.34 20.79 21.01
N LYS A 428 14.24 21.51 20.73
CA LYS A 428 12.90 21.20 21.25
C LYS A 428 12.43 19.79 20.88
N GLU A 429 12.59 19.41 19.62
CA GLU A 429 12.18 18.07 19.14
C GLU A 429 13.10 16.97 19.66
N LEU A 430 14.41 17.21 19.75
CA LEU A 430 15.33 16.24 20.35
C LEU A 430 15.02 16.02 21.84
N ALA A 431 14.71 17.09 22.57
CA ALA A 431 14.27 16.98 23.97
C ALA A 431 12.93 16.25 24.08
N TYR A 432 11.99 16.48 23.15
CA TYR A 432 10.75 15.72 23.07
C TYR A 432 10.98 14.22 22.82
N ASN A 433 11.83 13.85 21.84
CA ASN A 433 12.20 12.47 21.54
C ASN A 433 12.65 11.73 22.80
N VAL A 434 13.56 12.31 23.58
CA VAL A 434 14.03 11.71 24.84
C VAL A 434 12.91 11.56 25.87
N ARG A 435 12.07 12.60 26.07
CA ARG A 435 10.95 12.54 27.03
C ARG A 435 9.87 11.53 26.62
N ASN A 436 9.71 11.30 25.31
CA ASN A 436 8.67 10.45 24.76
C ASN A 436 9.09 8.97 24.69
N PHE A 437 10.40 8.68 24.59
CA PHE A 437 10.93 7.33 24.48
C PHE A 437 10.51 6.44 25.68
N ARG A 438 9.85 5.31 25.38
CA ARG A 438 9.15 4.48 26.38
C ARG A 438 10.07 3.47 27.07
N GLU A 439 11.03 2.92 26.36
CA GLU A 439 11.96 1.91 26.87
C GLU A 439 13.25 2.52 27.43
N ASN A 440 13.19 3.74 27.97
CA ASN A 440 14.34 4.45 28.54
C ASN A 440 14.97 3.76 29.77
N ASP A 441 14.27 2.81 30.37
CA ASP A 441 14.77 1.95 31.46
C ASP A 441 15.51 0.69 30.97
N ARG A 442 15.36 0.35 29.68
CA ARG A 442 15.89 -0.86 29.04
C ARG A 442 16.88 -0.59 27.91
N ALA A 443 16.85 0.61 27.35
CA ALA A 443 17.68 1.06 26.24
C ALA A 443 18.02 2.55 26.39
N THR A 444 19.13 2.98 25.77
CA THR A 444 19.63 4.36 25.86
C THR A 444 19.72 5.05 24.52
N ARG A 445 19.14 4.45 23.47
CA ARG A 445 19.24 4.91 22.08
C ARG A 445 17.88 4.97 21.39
N SER A 446 17.67 6.00 20.58
CA SER A 446 16.54 6.07 19.65
C SER A 446 16.98 6.60 18.29
N LEU A 447 16.23 6.25 17.25
CA LEU A 447 16.41 6.79 15.91
C LEU A 447 15.67 8.12 15.78
N TYR A 448 16.25 9.05 15.02
CA TYR A 448 15.65 10.33 14.69
C TYR A 448 15.76 10.57 13.19
N VAL A 449 14.60 10.71 12.54
CA VAL A 449 14.48 10.81 11.10
C VAL A 449 14.07 12.24 10.77
N TYR A 450 14.89 12.96 10.01
CA TYR A 450 14.71 14.40 9.77
C TYR A 450 14.76 14.74 8.29
N GLY A 451 14.04 15.80 7.91
CA GLY A 451 13.89 16.26 6.53
C GLY A 451 12.44 16.57 6.18
N TYR A 452 12.24 17.27 5.07
CA TYR A 452 10.91 17.39 4.47
C TYR A 452 10.57 16.12 3.67
N GLY A 453 9.36 15.60 3.90
CA GLY A 453 8.82 14.41 3.25
C GLY A 453 7.42 14.63 2.70
N ASP A 454 6.67 13.53 2.54
CA ASP A 454 5.34 13.40 1.91
C ASP A 454 5.39 13.72 0.40
N GLY A 455 6.04 14.82 0.00
CA GLY A 455 6.32 15.18 -1.39
C GLY A 455 7.79 15.27 -1.77
N GLY A 456 8.70 14.81 -0.90
CA GLY A 456 10.15 14.96 -1.06
C GLY A 456 10.72 16.26 -0.52
N GLY A 457 11.85 16.70 -1.09
CA GLY A 457 12.64 17.85 -0.64
C GLY A 457 13.82 17.42 0.22
N GLY A 458 13.57 16.67 1.29
CA GLY A 458 14.60 16.16 2.20
C GLY A 458 15.15 17.22 3.16
N PRO A 459 16.31 16.96 3.79
CA PRO A 459 16.90 17.87 4.77
C PRO A 459 17.43 19.17 4.18
N THR A 460 17.17 20.29 4.87
CA THR A 460 17.73 21.61 4.52
C THR A 460 19.14 21.81 5.10
N ILE A 461 19.85 22.82 4.60
CA ILE A 461 21.14 23.26 5.18
C ILE A 461 20.99 23.60 6.67
N GLU A 462 19.90 24.27 7.07
CA GLU A 462 19.65 24.59 8.48
C GLU A 462 19.59 23.33 9.35
N MET A 463 18.90 22.27 8.90
CA MET A 463 18.84 21.01 9.65
C MET A 463 20.23 20.36 9.80
N ILE A 464 21.04 20.38 8.73
CA ILE A 464 22.39 19.81 8.75
C ILE A 464 23.32 20.62 9.68
N GLU A 465 23.22 21.95 9.64
CA GLU A 465 23.97 22.86 10.51
C GLU A 465 23.56 22.71 11.99
N ASN A 466 22.27 22.46 12.26
CA ASN A 466 21.78 22.15 13.60
C ASN A 466 22.33 20.82 14.10
N ALA A 467 22.30 19.76 13.28
CA ALA A 467 22.82 18.45 13.65
C ALA A 467 24.31 18.52 14.03
N ALA A 468 25.12 19.24 13.24
CA ALA A 468 26.55 19.43 13.51
C ALA A 468 26.79 20.11 14.88
N ARG A 469 25.93 21.07 15.26
CA ARG A 469 26.03 21.82 16.51
C ARG A 469 25.49 21.09 17.72
N LEU A 470 24.56 20.15 17.52
CA LEU A 470 23.89 19.37 18.59
C LEU A 470 24.54 18.01 18.85
N LYS A 471 25.69 17.73 18.23
CA LYS A 471 26.44 16.47 18.37
C LYS A 471 26.71 16.09 19.83
N ASP A 472 27.20 17.03 20.63
CA ASP A 472 27.57 16.80 22.03
C ASP A 472 27.45 18.10 22.84
N VAL A 473 26.24 18.40 23.35
CA VAL A 473 25.94 19.64 24.08
C VAL A 473 25.34 19.34 25.46
N GLU A 474 25.91 19.95 26.50
CA GLU A 474 25.42 19.86 27.88
C GLU A 474 23.98 20.37 27.97
N GLY A 475 23.10 19.51 28.50
CA GLY A 475 21.66 19.75 28.60
C GLY A 475 20.82 19.17 27.46
N MET A 476 21.47 18.53 26.46
CA MET A 476 20.83 17.89 25.30
C MET A 476 21.23 16.41 25.20
N PRO A 477 20.49 15.57 24.43
CA PRO A 477 20.99 14.25 24.03
C PRO A 477 22.21 14.35 23.14
N ARG A 478 22.98 13.26 23.03
CA ARG A 478 24.10 13.17 22.06
C ARG A 478 23.56 12.76 20.71
N VAL A 479 23.87 13.51 19.66
CA VAL A 479 23.41 13.24 18.29
C VAL A 479 24.56 12.70 17.45
N THR A 480 24.36 11.57 16.78
CA THR A 480 25.30 11.01 15.81
C THR A 480 24.62 10.87 14.46
N LEU A 481 25.19 11.49 13.42
CA LEU A 481 24.75 11.27 12.04
C LEU A 481 25.31 9.94 11.54
N GLU A 482 24.45 8.94 11.42
CA GLU A 482 24.85 7.57 11.08
C GLU A 482 23.76 6.82 10.32
N LYS A 483 24.11 5.65 9.79
CA LYS A 483 23.16 4.81 9.04
C LYS A 483 22.11 4.21 9.98
N ALA A 484 20.88 4.05 9.49
CA ALA A 484 19.82 3.37 10.22
C ALA A 484 20.21 1.91 10.54
N SER A 485 20.89 1.23 9.61
CA SER A 485 21.43 -0.11 9.84
C SER A 485 22.46 -0.18 10.98
N GLU A 486 23.17 0.90 11.28
CA GLU A 486 24.09 0.99 12.43
C GLU A 486 23.32 1.24 13.73
N PHE A 487 22.28 2.07 13.68
CA PHE A 487 21.36 2.26 14.81
C PHE A 487 20.76 0.93 15.24
N PHE A 488 20.16 0.16 14.32
CA PHE A 488 19.47 -1.10 14.67
C PHE A 488 20.39 -2.10 15.35
N LYS A 489 21.59 -2.30 14.80
CA LYS A 489 22.61 -3.18 15.41
C LYS A 489 22.99 -2.75 16.81
N LYS A 490 23.19 -1.44 17.04
CA LYS A 490 23.55 -0.91 18.36
C LYS A 490 22.38 -1.00 19.35
N ALA A 491 21.18 -0.63 18.91
CA ALA A 491 19.97 -0.64 19.73
C ALA A 491 19.61 -2.08 20.16
N GLU A 492 19.63 -3.04 19.23
CA GLU A 492 19.39 -4.45 19.54
C GLU A 492 20.45 -5.02 20.50
N ALA A 493 21.72 -4.68 20.31
CA ALA A 493 22.81 -5.18 21.16
C ALA A 493 22.78 -4.63 22.60
N GLU A 494 22.31 -3.39 22.83
CA GLU A 494 22.26 -2.79 24.16
C GLU A 494 20.94 -3.01 24.90
N ALA A 495 19.84 -3.22 24.16
CA ALA A 495 18.51 -3.38 24.71
C ALA A 495 18.41 -4.64 25.60
N LYS A 496 17.64 -4.53 26.70
CA LYS A 496 17.45 -5.61 27.66
C LYS A 496 15.97 -5.87 27.89
N ASP A 497 15.58 -7.14 27.87
CA ASP A 497 14.24 -7.60 28.27
C ASP A 497 13.11 -6.77 27.65
N LEU A 498 13.13 -6.66 26.31
CA LEU A 498 12.18 -5.86 25.55
C LEU A 498 10.77 -6.42 25.65
N PRO A 499 9.74 -5.55 25.66
CA PRO A 499 8.35 -5.98 25.62
C PRO A 499 8.03 -6.69 24.29
N VAL A 500 7.04 -7.58 24.32
CA VAL A 500 6.55 -8.30 23.15
C VAL A 500 5.14 -7.84 22.82
N TRP A 501 4.92 -7.38 21.59
CA TRP A 501 3.58 -7.11 21.06
C TRP A 501 3.15 -8.25 20.14
N VAL A 502 2.03 -8.91 20.44
CA VAL A 502 1.55 -10.08 19.68
C VAL A 502 0.36 -9.67 18.82
N GLY A 503 0.41 -10.02 17.53
CA GLY A 503 -0.68 -9.80 16.59
C GLY A 503 -0.50 -8.55 15.74
N GLU A 504 -1.61 -7.95 15.30
CA GLU A 504 -1.63 -6.80 14.40
C GLU A 504 -1.12 -5.52 15.09
N LEU A 505 -0.44 -4.66 14.33
CA LEU A 505 -0.27 -3.25 14.71
C LEU A 505 -1.41 -2.48 14.07
N TYR A 506 -2.57 -2.52 14.73
CA TYR A 506 -3.80 -1.88 14.26
C TYR A 506 -3.68 -0.36 14.39
N LEU A 507 -3.80 0.34 13.26
CA LEU A 507 -3.87 1.80 13.22
C LEU A 507 -5.30 2.22 13.52
N GLU A 508 -5.49 3.01 14.56
CA GLU A 508 -6.80 3.49 15.00
C GLU A 508 -7.29 4.72 14.22
N LEU A 509 -6.87 4.87 12.97
CA LEU A 509 -7.11 6.00 12.08
C LEU A 509 -7.15 5.49 10.63
N HIS A 510 -7.69 6.28 9.71
CA HIS A 510 -7.73 6.00 8.27
C HIS A 510 -8.50 4.72 7.89
N ARG A 511 -9.48 4.30 8.68
CA ARG A 511 -10.27 3.07 8.45
C ARG A 511 -11.14 3.10 7.19
N GLY A 512 -11.49 4.30 6.75
CA GLY A 512 -12.24 4.53 5.53
C GLY A 512 -11.51 4.13 4.25
N THR A 513 -10.18 4.01 4.32
CA THR A 513 -9.32 3.53 3.23
C THR A 513 -9.61 2.10 2.80
N TYR A 514 -10.25 1.28 3.64
CA TYR A 514 -10.63 -0.08 3.28
C TYR A 514 -11.76 -0.12 2.23
N THR A 515 -12.50 0.98 2.06
CA THR A 515 -13.72 1.01 1.23
C THR A 515 -13.65 2.00 0.06
N THR A 516 -13.10 3.20 0.25
CA THR A 516 -13.01 4.25 -0.79
C THR A 516 -12.29 3.73 -2.05
N GLN A 517 -12.63 4.21 -3.24
CA GLN A 517 -12.02 3.79 -4.52
C GLN A 517 -12.15 2.27 -4.75
N ALA A 518 -13.37 1.77 -4.66
CA ALA A 518 -13.71 0.35 -4.74
C ALA A 518 -13.29 -0.29 -6.07
N ARG A 519 -13.29 0.46 -7.19
CA ARG A 519 -12.80 -0.03 -8.49
C ARG A 519 -11.32 -0.34 -8.48
N ASN A 520 -10.53 0.49 -7.79
CA ASN A 520 -9.08 0.31 -7.64
C ASN A 520 -8.77 -0.95 -6.82
N LYS A 521 -9.47 -1.16 -5.70
CA LYS A 521 -9.39 -2.41 -4.90
C LYS A 521 -9.74 -3.66 -5.71
N ARG A 522 -10.80 -3.57 -6.53
CA ARG A 522 -11.22 -4.66 -7.42
C ARG A 522 -10.17 -4.93 -8.50
N GLY A 523 -9.62 -3.88 -9.11
CA GLY A 523 -8.51 -3.99 -10.06
C GLY A 523 -7.34 -4.77 -9.47
N ASN A 524 -6.90 -4.40 -8.26
CA ASN A 524 -5.84 -5.12 -7.55
C ASN A 524 -6.14 -6.61 -7.38
N ARG A 525 -7.27 -6.96 -6.74
CA ARG A 525 -7.57 -8.36 -6.45
C ARG A 525 -7.71 -9.21 -7.71
N LYS A 526 -8.35 -8.69 -8.76
CA LYS A 526 -8.48 -9.42 -10.03
C LYS A 526 -7.13 -9.58 -10.74
N SER A 527 -6.24 -8.59 -10.66
CA SER A 527 -4.89 -8.68 -11.18
C SER A 527 -4.04 -9.71 -10.42
N GLU A 528 -4.11 -9.76 -9.09
CA GLU A 528 -3.37 -10.74 -8.26
C GLU A 528 -3.72 -12.18 -8.67
N PHE A 529 -5.02 -12.51 -8.76
CA PHE A 529 -5.46 -13.85 -9.17
C PHE A 529 -5.16 -14.14 -10.66
N ALA A 530 -5.33 -13.17 -11.55
CA ALA A 530 -5.00 -13.36 -12.97
C ALA A 530 -3.50 -13.61 -13.19
N LEU A 531 -2.63 -12.93 -12.45
CA LEU A 531 -1.18 -13.17 -12.53
C LEU A 531 -0.80 -14.52 -11.93
N ARG A 532 -1.41 -14.91 -10.80
CA ARG A 532 -1.25 -16.26 -10.21
C ARG A 532 -1.60 -17.35 -11.23
N ASP A 533 -2.72 -17.22 -11.93
CA ASP A 533 -3.13 -18.17 -12.98
C ASP A 533 -2.17 -18.17 -14.17
N ALA A 534 -1.72 -16.99 -14.61
CA ALA A 534 -0.79 -16.86 -15.72
C ALA A 534 0.57 -17.52 -15.42
N GLU A 535 1.08 -17.36 -14.20
CA GLU A 535 2.32 -18.01 -13.75
C GLU A 535 2.18 -19.52 -13.69
N PHE A 536 1.12 -20.02 -13.02
CA PHE A 536 0.86 -21.45 -12.88
C PHE A 536 0.75 -22.14 -14.24
N LEU A 537 -0.11 -21.61 -15.13
CA LEU A 537 -0.30 -22.16 -16.47
C LEU A 537 0.99 -22.14 -17.30
N SER A 538 1.83 -21.12 -17.12
CA SER A 538 3.13 -21.02 -17.80
C SER A 538 4.13 -22.06 -17.28
N VAL A 539 4.03 -22.49 -16.02
CA VAL A 539 4.85 -23.58 -15.46
C VAL A 539 4.44 -24.94 -16.04
N ILE A 540 3.14 -25.19 -16.19
CA ILE A 540 2.61 -26.47 -16.69
C ILE A 540 2.46 -26.53 -18.22
N ASN A 541 2.95 -25.52 -18.95
CA ASN A 541 2.86 -25.47 -20.40
C ASN A 541 3.57 -26.71 -21.02
N PRO A 542 2.94 -27.43 -21.98
CA PRO A 542 3.55 -28.57 -22.66
C PRO A 542 4.89 -28.28 -23.36
N LYS A 543 5.18 -27.01 -23.70
CA LYS A 543 6.46 -26.55 -24.27
C LYS A 543 7.59 -26.44 -23.22
N GLY A 544 7.28 -26.58 -21.94
CA GLY A 544 8.22 -26.52 -20.82
C GLY A 544 8.62 -25.10 -20.39
N LEU A 545 9.45 -24.98 -19.35
CA LEU A 545 9.84 -23.70 -18.73
C LEU A 545 10.57 -22.72 -19.66
N ALA A 546 11.14 -23.20 -20.77
CA ALA A 546 11.76 -22.35 -21.78
C ALA A 546 10.76 -21.38 -22.44
N SER A 547 9.45 -21.69 -22.43
CA SER A 547 8.40 -20.78 -22.91
C SER A 547 7.82 -19.86 -21.84
N TYR A 548 8.35 -19.87 -20.61
CA TYR A 548 7.82 -19.05 -19.52
C TYR A 548 8.01 -17.55 -19.83
N PRO A 549 6.94 -16.73 -19.88
CA PRO A 549 6.98 -15.35 -20.36
C PRO A 549 7.46 -14.36 -19.28
N HIS A 550 8.66 -14.60 -18.72
CA HIS A 550 9.20 -13.89 -17.55
C HIS A 550 9.18 -12.37 -17.69
N GLY A 551 9.68 -11.81 -18.79
CA GLY A 551 9.72 -10.35 -18.95
C GLY A 551 8.34 -9.69 -19.01
N ALA A 552 7.31 -10.39 -19.49
CA ALA A 552 5.95 -9.86 -19.49
C ALA A 552 5.32 -9.93 -18.09
N LEU A 553 5.56 -11.04 -17.37
CA LEU A 553 5.10 -11.23 -15.99
C LEU A 553 5.79 -10.28 -15.01
N ASP A 554 7.11 -10.10 -15.12
CA ASP A 554 7.88 -9.16 -14.28
C ASP A 554 7.34 -7.73 -14.40
N ARG A 555 7.11 -7.26 -15.64
CA ARG A 555 6.52 -5.93 -15.85
C ARG A 555 5.11 -5.84 -15.27
N ALA A 556 4.26 -6.84 -15.51
CA ALA A 556 2.89 -6.84 -15.01
C ALA A 556 2.85 -6.85 -13.47
N TRP A 557 3.70 -7.65 -12.82
CA TRP A 557 3.85 -7.64 -11.37
C TRP A 557 4.36 -6.29 -10.86
N LYS A 558 5.46 -5.75 -11.40
CA LYS A 558 5.97 -4.43 -10.99
C LYS A 558 4.90 -3.33 -11.10
N THR A 559 4.05 -3.36 -12.14
CA THR A 559 2.91 -2.44 -12.27
C THR A 559 1.82 -2.70 -11.23
N THR A 560 1.49 -3.96 -10.93
CA THR A 560 0.57 -4.29 -9.82
C THR A 560 1.12 -3.78 -8.49
N LEU A 561 2.40 -4.03 -8.20
CA LEU A 561 3.07 -3.61 -6.97
C LEU A 561 3.16 -2.09 -6.85
N LEU A 562 3.36 -1.38 -7.97
CA LEU A 562 3.31 0.08 -8.00
C LEU A 562 1.96 0.62 -7.51
N ASN A 563 0.86 0.05 -8.03
CA ASN A 563 -0.50 0.43 -7.64
C ASN A 563 -0.91 -0.01 -6.23
N GLN A 564 -0.06 -0.77 -5.54
CA GLN A 564 -0.20 -1.15 -4.13
C GLN A 564 0.49 -0.19 -3.16
N PHE A 565 1.04 0.93 -3.65
CA PHE A 565 1.54 2.00 -2.79
C PHE A 565 0.45 2.47 -1.80
N HIS A 566 0.86 2.85 -0.58
CA HIS A 566 -0.06 3.14 0.52
C HIS A 566 -0.98 4.35 0.33
N ASP A 567 -0.79 5.18 -0.71
CA ASP A 567 -1.80 6.18 -1.10
C ASP A 567 -2.56 5.89 -2.40
N ILE A 568 -2.19 4.83 -3.11
CA ILE A 568 -2.89 4.38 -4.32
C ILE A 568 -3.94 3.35 -3.94
N ILE A 569 -3.54 2.15 -3.48
CA ILE A 569 -4.49 1.08 -3.16
C ILE A 569 -5.50 1.47 -2.08
N PRO A 570 -5.15 2.23 -1.02
CA PRO A 570 -6.08 2.62 0.03
C PRO A 570 -7.03 3.74 -0.41
N GLY A 571 -6.82 4.33 -1.60
CA GLY A 571 -7.80 5.21 -2.23
C GLY A 571 -7.81 6.63 -1.65
N SER A 572 -6.61 7.15 -1.36
CA SER A 572 -6.32 8.43 -0.71
C SER A 572 -5.63 9.48 -1.62
N SER A 573 -5.50 9.23 -2.91
CA SER A 573 -4.93 10.13 -3.92
C SER A 573 -5.96 10.95 -4.72
N VAL A 574 -5.50 11.94 -5.49
CA VAL A 574 -6.31 12.71 -6.46
C VAL A 574 -6.84 11.83 -7.61
N ASN A 575 -7.90 12.29 -8.28
CA ASN A 575 -8.58 11.56 -9.37
C ASN A 575 -7.63 11.11 -10.49
N GLU A 576 -6.63 11.93 -10.85
CA GLU A 576 -5.65 11.62 -11.88
C GLU A 576 -4.91 10.30 -11.61
N VAL A 577 -4.64 9.98 -10.33
CA VAL A 577 -4.00 8.73 -9.93
C VAL A 577 -4.90 7.54 -10.24
N TYR A 578 -6.20 7.62 -9.99
CA TYR A 578 -7.10 6.50 -10.29
C TYR A 578 -7.35 6.31 -11.77
N ARG A 579 -7.37 7.40 -12.55
CA ARG A 579 -7.40 7.32 -14.01
C ARG A 579 -6.16 6.62 -14.59
N ASP A 580 -5.02 6.76 -13.93
CA ASP A 580 -3.79 6.05 -14.32
C ASP A 580 -3.85 4.59 -13.86
N SER A 581 -4.20 4.32 -12.60
CA SER A 581 -4.32 2.95 -12.08
C SER A 581 -5.36 2.10 -12.84
N GLU A 582 -6.46 2.69 -13.29
CA GLU A 582 -7.48 2.00 -14.09
C GLU A 582 -6.90 1.51 -15.43
N LYS A 583 -6.06 2.34 -16.08
CA LYS A 583 -5.36 1.96 -17.32
C LYS A 583 -4.32 0.88 -17.04
N ASP A 584 -3.61 0.99 -15.93
CA ASP A 584 -2.61 0.00 -15.53
C ASP A 584 -3.25 -1.36 -15.28
N TYR A 585 -4.33 -1.44 -14.50
CA TYR A 585 -5.03 -2.71 -14.27
C TYR A 585 -5.61 -3.29 -15.56
N ALA A 586 -6.14 -2.45 -16.45
CA ALA A 586 -6.60 -2.92 -17.76
C ALA A 586 -5.46 -3.57 -18.57
N SER A 587 -4.27 -2.94 -18.56
CA SER A 587 -3.05 -3.46 -19.22
C SER A 587 -2.54 -4.76 -18.58
N ILE A 588 -2.52 -4.83 -17.24
CA ILE A 588 -2.14 -6.03 -16.48
C ILE A 588 -3.08 -7.19 -16.82
N LEU A 589 -4.40 -6.97 -16.72
CA LEU A 589 -5.40 -7.99 -17.00
C LEU A 589 -5.37 -8.44 -18.46
N GLN A 590 -5.13 -7.52 -19.41
CA GLN A 590 -4.95 -7.87 -20.81
C GLN A 590 -3.73 -8.78 -21.01
N THR A 591 -2.60 -8.45 -20.39
CA THR A 591 -1.35 -9.23 -20.46
C THR A 591 -1.52 -10.61 -19.84
N ALA A 592 -2.05 -10.68 -18.62
CA ALA A 592 -2.30 -11.94 -17.92
C ALA A 592 -3.29 -12.83 -18.69
N THR A 593 -4.40 -12.25 -19.19
CA THR A 593 -5.39 -12.99 -19.97
C THR A 593 -4.82 -13.52 -21.29
N ALA A 594 -3.94 -12.78 -21.95
CA ALA A 594 -3.27 -13.25 -23.17
C ALA A 594 -2.39 -14.46 -22.89
N ILE A 595 -1.58 -14.40 -21.81
CA ILE A 595 -0.73 -15.52 -21.36
C ILE A 595 -1.59 -16.72 -20.98
N ILE A 596 -2.65 -16.52 -20.20
CA ILE A 596 -3.58 -17.59 -19.81
C ILE A 596 -4.16 -18.27 -21.05
N ARG A 597 -4.70 -17.51 -22.01
CA ARG A 597 -5.31 -18.07 -23.23
C ARG A 597 -4.32 -18.83 -24.10
N GLU A 598 -3.08 -18.34 -24.20
CA GLU A 598 -2.02 -19.04 -24.94
C GLU A 598 -1.72 -20.41 -24.29
N ASN A 599 -1.57 -20.44 -22.97
CA ASN A 599 -1.31 -21.67 -22.23
C ASN A 599 -2.51 -22.63 -22.25
N GLU A 600 -3.73 -22.11 -22.08
CA GLU A 600 -4.98 -22.88 -22.21
C GLU A 600 -5.07 -23.54 -23.59
N THR A 601 -4.73 -22.81 -24.65
CA THR A 601 -4.71 -23.34 -26.03
C THR A 601 -3.65 -24.44 -26.19
N ALA A 602 -2.46 -24.23 -25.62
CA ALA A 602 -1.38 -25.21 -25.66
C ALA A 602 -1.76 -26.52 -24.94
N LEU A 603 -2.36 -26.42 -23.75
CA LEU A 603 -2.85 -27.57 -23.00
C LEU A 603 -4.00 -28.28 -23.73
N ALA A 604 -5.00 -27.52 -24.18
CA ALA A 604 -6.15 -28.02 -24.94
C ALA A 604 -5.74 -28.81 -26.18
N ALA A 605 -4.64 -28.44 -26.84
CA ALA A 605 -4.14 -29.11 -28.02
C ALA A 605 -3.58 -30.52 -27.76
N GLU A 606 -3.18 -30.80 -26.51
CA GLU A 606 -2.56 -32.06 -26.10
C GLU A 606 -3.55 -33.04 -25.44
N ILE A 607 -4.77 -32.62 -25.12
CA ILE A 607 -5.78 -33.48 -24.49
C ILE A 607 -6.40 -34.44 -25.51
N ASP A 608 -6.46 -35.73 -25.17
CA ASP A 608 -7.14 -36.75 -25.98
C ASP A 608 -8.66 -36.69 -25.79
N THR A 609 -9.37 -36.17 -26.79
CA THR A 609 -10.84 -36.08 -26.83
C THR A 609 -11.46 -37.13 -27.77
N THR A 610 -10.73 -38.18 -28.10
CA THR A 610 -11.24 -39.27 -28.94
C THR A 610 -12.54 -39.85 -28.36
N GLY A 611 -13.58 -39.95 -29.19
CA GLY A 611 -14.89 -40.43 -28.76
C GLY A 611 -15.81 -39.39 -28.11
N LEU A 612 -15.30 -38.20 -27.77
CA LEU A 612 -16.11 -37.10 -27.24
C LEU A 612 -16.73 -36.27 -28.36
N ARG A 613 -17.97 -35.82 -28.17
CA ARG A 613 -18.72 -35.04 -29.17
C ARG A 613 -18.63 -33.55 -28.95
N ARG A 614 -18.78 -33.11 -27.70
CA ARG A 614 -18.71 -31.71 -27.29
C ARG A 614 -17.92 -31.57 -25.98
N PRO A 615 -16.60 -31.83 -26.03
CA PRO A 615 -15.75 -31.72 -24.86
C PRO A 615 -15.51 -30.27 -24.44
N VAL A 616 -15.47 -30.03 -23.14
CA VAL A 616 -15.01 -28.79 -22.52
C VAL A 616 -14.02 -29.14 -21.43
N MET A 617 -12.87 -28.47 -21.44
CA MET A 617 -11.91 -28.52 -20.34
C MET A 617 -12.37 -27.57 -19.25
N VAL A 618 -12.57 -28.10 -18.05
CA VAL A 618 -12.77 -27.31 -16.83
C VAL A 618 -11.49 -27.42 -16.02
N TRP A 619 -10.83 -26.30 -15.75
CA TRP A 619 -9.58 -26.30 -15.00
C TRP A 619 -9.66 -25.42 -13.76
N SER A 620 -8.87 -25.82 -12.75
CA SER A 620 -8.85 -25.26 -11.41
C SER A 620 -7.43 -24.89 -10.99
N ASN A 621 -7.28 -23.70 -10.37
CA ASN A 621 -6.07 -23.30 -9.64
C ASN A 621 -6.33 -23.25 -8.12
N LEU A 622 -7.17 -24.15 -7.63
CA LEU A 622 -7.52 -24.29 -6.21
C LEU A 622 -6.69 -25.41 -5.57
N SER A 623 -6.38 -25.22 -4.28
CA SER A 623 -5.65 -26.21 -3.47
C SER A 623 -6.58 -27.20 -2.75
N HIS A 624 -7.88 -26.92 -2.73
CA HIS A 624 -8.91 -27.78 -2.14
C HIS A 624 -10.15 -27.79 -3.03
N PHE A 625 -11.10 -28.67 -2.66
CA PHE A 625 -12.32 -29.06 -3.36
C PHE A 625 -12.81 -28.10 -4.45
N ALA A 626 -13.00 -28.64 -5.65
CA ALA A 626 -13.42 -27.88 -6.82
C ALA A 626 -14.76 -28.40 -7.35
N ASN A 627 -15.82 -28.24 -6.54
CA ASN A 627 -17.20 -28.40 -7.01
C ASN A 627 -17.85 -27.05 -7.17
N GLU A 628 -17.86 -26.55 -8.40
CA GLU A 628 -18.45 -25.25 -8.72
C GLU A 628 -19.36 -25.36 -9.92
N VAL A 629 -20.39 -24.50 -9.94
CA VAL A 629 -21.23 -24.36 -11.13
C VAL A 629 -20.44 -23.61 -12.19
N VAL A 630 -20.23 -24.26 -13.33
CA VAL A 630 -19.53 -23.67 -14.46
C VAL A 630 -20.51 -23.29 -15.56
N SER A 631 -20.14 -22.29 -16.36
CA SER A 631 -20.89 -21.86 -17.52
C SER A 631 -20.14 -22.17 -18.82
N VAL A 632 -20.85 -22.78 -19.77
CA VAL A 632 -20.36 -23.09 -21.11
C VAL A 632 -21.17 -22.33 -22.15
N PRO A 633 -20.56 -21.49 -23.01
CA PRO A 633 -21.27 -20.84 -24.11
C PRO A 633 -21.89 -21.86 -25.08
N LEU A 634 -23.14 -21.59 -25.50
CA LEU A 634 -23.90 -22.39 -26.46
C LEU A 634 -24.15 -21.63 -27.77
N GLY A 635 -24.03 -22.34 -28.88
CA GLY A 635 -24.57 -21.93 -30.17
C GLY A 635 -26.10 -22.00 -30.21
N ALA A 636 -26.70 -21.24 -31.13
CA ALA A 636 -28.14 -20.98 -31.19
C ALA A 636 -29.04 -22.24 -31.16
N ASN A 637 -28.60 -23.36 -31.75
CA ASN A 637 -29.38 -24.59 -31.88
C ASN A 637 -29.03 -25.68 -30.85
N GLU A 638 -28.04 -25.43 -29.99
CA GLU A 638 -27.55 -26.46 -29.09
C GLU A 638 -28.45 -26.59 -27.86
N LYS A 639 -28.74 -27.83 -27.47
CA LYS A 639 -29.60 -28.15 -26.33
C LYS A 639 -29.03 -29.35 -25.55
N PRO A 640 -27.85 -29.18 -24.92
CA PRO A 640 -27.31 -30.22 -24.05
C PRO A 640 -28.29 -30.47 -22.90
N VAL A 641 -28.48 -31.74 -22.56
CA VAL A 641 -29.39 -32.16 -21.47
C VAL A 641 -28.64 -32.70 -20.25
N ALA A 642 -27.37 -33.04 -20.43
CA ALA A 642 -26.47 -33.44 -19.35
C ALA A 642 -25.01 -33.20 -19.76
N ALA A 643 -24.12 -33.17 -18.76
CA ALA A 643 -22.68 -33.13 -18.91
C ALA A 643 -22.10 -34.44 -18.36
N LEU A 644 -21.35 -35.18 -19.18
CA LEU A 644 -20.68 -36.41 -18.78
C LEU A 644 -19.25 -36.06 -18.31
N GLY A 645 -18.93 -36.38 -17.06
CA GLY A 645 -17.61 -36.22 -16.48
C GLY A 645 -16.65 -37.35 -16.87
N PRO A 646 -15.34 -37.16 -16.62
CA PRO A 646 -14.30 -38.13 -17.00
C PRO A 646 -14.40 -39.46 -16.25
N GLU A 647 -15.01 -39.50 -15.06
CA GLU A 647 -15.22 -40.72 -14.26
C GLU A 647 -16.57 -41.40 -14.53
N GLY A 648 -17.34 -40.87 -15.50
CA GLY A 648 -18.66 -41.39 -15.87
C GLY A 648 -19.84 -40.72 -15.16
N ASP A 649 -19.59 -39.72 -14.32
CA ASP A 649 -20.64 -38.94 -13.66
C ASP A 649 -21.50 -38.20 -14.68
N ILE A 650 -22.81 -38.22 -14.51
CA ILE A 650 -23.75 -37.51 -15.38
C ILE A 650 -24.39 -36.39 -14.58
N MET A 651 -24.05 -35.14 -14.91
CA MET A 651 -24.59 -33.96 -14.25
C MET A 651 -25.72 -33.36 -15.08
N PRO A 652 -26.82 -32.90 -14.46
CA PRO A 652 -27.87 -32.21 -15.17
C PRO A 652 -27.36 -30.88 -15.74
N VAL A 653 -27.86 -30.51 -16.91
CA VAL A 653 -27.56 -29.22 -17.54
C VAL A 653 -28.78 -28.32 -17.49
N GLN A 654 -28.57 -27.10 -16.99
CA GLN A 654 -29.52 -26.01 -17.04
C GLN A 654 -29.11 -25.04 -18.15
N ILE A 655 -30.05 -24.62 -18.98
CA ILE A 655 -29.78 -23.69 -20.08
C ILE A 655 -30.30 -22.32 -19.69
N GLU A 656 -29.40 -21.34 -19.64
CA GLU A 656 -29.73 -19.95 -19.37
C GLU A 656 -29.60 -19.10 -20.62
N THR A 657 -30.49 -18.11 -20.75
CA THR A 657 -30.43 -17.11 -21.81
C THR A 657 -30.17 -15.74 -21.18
N ARG A 658 -29.02 -15.16 -21.50
CA ARG A 658 -28.61 -13.84 -21.04
C ARG A 658 -29.48 -12.75 -21.69
N ALA A 659 -29.46 -11.56 -21.11
CA ALA A 659 -30.25 -10.41 -21.60
C ALA A 659 -29.88 -9.99 -23.05
N ASP A 660 -28.64 -10.25 -23.48
CA ASP A 660 -28.16 -10.00 -24.85
C ASP A 660 -28.55 -11.11 -25.86
N GLY A 661 -29.27 -12.13 -25.42
CA GLY A 661 -29.69 -13.28 -26.22
C GLY A 661 -28.64 -14.39 -26.34
N SER A 662 -27.46 -14.23 -25.75
CA SER A 662 -26.48 -15.32 -25.65
C SER A 662 -27.01 -16.44 -24.75
N ARG A 663 -26.66 -17.68 -25.09
CA ARG A 663 -27.11 -18.88 -24.38
C ARG A 663 -25.94 -19.58 -23.72
N GLU A 664 -26.15 -20.08 -22.53
CA GLU A 664 -25.13 -20.78 -21.75
C GLU A 664 -25.71 -22.08 -21.16
N ALA A 665 -24.88 -23.11 -21.05
CA ALA A 665 -25.16 -24.31 -20.29
C ALA A 665 -24.46 -24.22 -18.93
N LEU A 666 -25.24 -24.35 -17.87
CA LEU A 666 -24.78 -24.45 -16.50
C LEU A 666 -24.81 -25.91 -16.06
N PHE A 667 -23.75 -26.36 -15.40
CA PHE A 667 -23.73 -27.64 -14.68
C PHE A 667 -22.74 -27.56 -13.52
N LEU A 668 -22.95 -28.40 -12.51
CA LEU A 668 -22.03 -28.53 -11.39
C LEU A 668 -20.84 -29.40 -11.82
N ALA A 669 -19.67 -28.82 -12.02
CA ALA A 669 -18.46 -29.58 -12.30
C ALA A 669 -17.94 -30.15 -10.97
N ARG A 670 -18.15 -31.45 -10.73
CA ARG A 670 -17.70 -32.13 -9.51
C ARG A 670 -16.31 -32.73 -9.66
N ASN A 671 -15.58 -32.80 -8.54
CA ASN A 671 -14.29 -33.45 -8.39
C ASN A 671 -13.26 -32.98 -9.44
N VAL A 672 -13.28 -31.70 -9.81
CA VAL A 672 -12.27 -31.17 -10.73
C VAL A 672 -10.90 -31.27 -10.05
N PRO A 673 -9.88 -31.90 -10.68
CA PRO A 673 -8.58 -32.04 -10.06
C PRO A 673 -7.97 -30.71 -9.62
N LEU A 674 -7.41 -30.70 -8.41
CA LEU A 674 -6.72 -29.56 -7.81
C LEU A 674 -5.50 -29.19 -8.64
N HIS A 675 -5.24 -27.88 -8.81
CA HIS A 675 -4.20 -27.37 -9.71
C HIS A 675 -4.11 -28.18 -11.02
N GLY A 676 -5.25 -28.35 -11.68
CA GLY A 676 -5.49 -29.41 -12.64
C GLY A 676 -6.72 -29.15 -13.51
N TYR A 677 -7.10 -30.16 -14.29
CA TYR A 677 -8.28 -30.08 -15.15
C TYR A 677 -9.05 -31.40 -15.23
N ALA A 678 -10.33 -31.29 -15.57
CA ALA A 678 -11.22 -32.37 -15.97
C ALA A 678 -11.95 -32.01 -17.26
N VAL A 679 -12.12 -32.97 -18.16
CA VAL A 679 -12.85 -32.80 -19.42
C VAL A 679 -14.27 -33.35 -19.29
N TRP A 680 -15.24 -32.50 -19.58
CA TRP A 680 -16.66 -32.84 -19.57
C TRP A 680 -17.22 -32.87 -20.99
N ASP A 681 -18.05 -33.85 -21.33
CA ASP A 681 -18.71 -33.94 -22.65
C ASP A 681 -20.21 -33.59 -22.54
N LEU A 682 -20.59 -32.46 -23.14
CA LEU A 682 -21.99 -31.99 -23.21
C LEU A 682 -22.79 -32.63 -24.37
N GLY A 683 -22.17 -33.49 -25.18
CA GLY A 683 -22.78 -34.14 -26.34
C GLY A 683 -22.97 -35.65 -26.19
N ALA A 684 -22.47 -36.25 -25.11
CA ALA A 684 -22.37 -37.70 -24.93
C ALA A 684 -23.73 -38.40 -24.78
N THR A 685 -24.67 -37.79 -24.06
CA THR A 685 -25.99 -38.37 -23.78
C THR A 685 -27.13 -37.48 -24.26
N SER A 686 -28.20 -38.10 -24.75
CA SER A 686 -29.48 -37.44 -25.07
C SER A 686 -30.53 -37.65 -23.98
N VAL A 687 -30.16 -38.32 -22.88
CA VAL A 687 -31.05 -38.62 -21.76
C VAL A 687 -30.60 -37.76 -20.59
N ALA A 688 -31.48 -36.87 -20.13
CA ALA A 688 -31.27 -36.13 -18.89
C ALA A 688 -31.33 -37.11 -17.71
N PRO A 689 -30.46 -36.96 -16.69
CA PRO A 689 -30.66 -37.72 -15.45
C PRO A 689 -32.04 -37.41 -14.86
N GLU A 690 -32.72 -38.41 -14.28
CA GLU A 690 -33.88 -38.14 -13.43
C GLU A 690 -33.39 -37.39 -12.18
N ILE A 691 -33.99 -36.25 -11.89
CA ILE A 691 -33.57 -35.38 -10.80
C ILE A 691 -34.74 -35.20 -9.85
N GLU A 692 -34.62 -35.80 -8.65
CA GLU A 692 -35.54 -35.58 -7.53
C GLU A 692 -35.26 -34.24 -6.84
N ASP A 693 -33.98 -33.87 -6.70
CA ASP A 693 -33.54 -32.64 -6.04
C ASP A 693 -33.45 -31.46 -7.02
N ARG A 694 -34.29 -30.43 -6.83
CA ARG A 694 -34.30 -29.21 -7.64
C ARG A 694 -34.20 -27.99 -6.75
N VAL A 695 -33.52 -26.96 -7.24
CA VAL A 695 -33.64 -25.63 -6.64
C VAL A 695 -35.04 -25.11 -6.92
N THR A 696 -35.81 -24.93 -5.85
CA THR A 696 -37.15 -24.34 -5.90
C THR A 696 -37.03 -22.84 -5.70
N VAL A 697 -37.58 -22.08 -6.65
CA VAL A 697 -37.55 -20.63 -6.62
C VAL A 697 -38.95 -20.08 -6.70
N THR A 698 -39.30 -19.22 -5.76
CA THR A 698 -40.49 -18.37 -5.81
C THR A 698 -40.07 -16.94 -5.50
N LYS A 699 -40.95 -15.95 -5.71
CA LYS A 699 -40.65 -14.57 -5.29
C LYS A 699 -40.38 -14.44 -3.79
N ALA A 700 -40.86 -15.37 -2.98
CA ALA A 700 -40.71 -15.36 -1.53
C ALA A 700 -39.65 -16.37 -1.02
N SER A 701 -39.03 -17.18 -1.87
CA SER A 701 -38.14 -18.25 -1.39
C SER A 701 -37.11 -18.75 -2.40
N LEU A 702 -35.92 -19.08 -1.90
CA LEU A 702 -34.92 -19.93 -2.56
C LEU A 702 -34.69 -21.17 -1.69
N GLU A 703 -34.87 -22.36 -2.23
CA GLU A 703 -34.76 -23.60 -1.47
C GLU A 703 -34.08 -24.69 -2.29
N ASN A 704 -33.10 -25.36 -1.70
CA ASN A 704 -32.48 -26.56 -2.24
C ASN A 704 -32.55 -27.68 -1.18
N GLU A 705 -31.79 -28.76 -1.34
CA GLU A 705 -31.74 -29.88 -0.40
C GLU A 705 -31.16 -29.51 0.97
N ALA A 706 -30.22 -28.57 1.04
CA ALA A 706 -29.44 -28.22 2.24
C ALA A 706 -30.02 -27.02 3.00
N ILE A 707 -30.59 -26.03 2.31
CA ILE A 707 -31.03 -24.77 2.92
C ILE A 707 -32.33 -24.24 2.31
N ARG A 708 -33.09 -23.52 3.14
CA ARG A 708 -34.26 -22.74 2.72
C ARG A 708 -34.13 -21.30 3.17
N VAL A 709 -34.23 -20.39 2.21
CA VAL A 709 -34.16 -18.94 2.40
C VAL A 709 -35.50 -18.33 2.02
N GLU A 710 -36.05 -17.49 2.89
CA GLU A 710 -37.32 -16.79 2.65
C GLU A 710 -37.10 -15.28 2.63
N PHE A 711 -37.86 -14.62 1.75
CA PHE A 711 -37.77 -13.19 1.49
C PHE A 711 -39.13 -12.53 1.76
N ASP A 712 -39.12 -11.34 2.33
CA ASP A 712 -40.31 -10.48 2.35
C ASP A 712 -40.52 -9.88 0.95
N GLU A 713 -41.65 -10.17 0.30
CA GLU A 713 -41.87 -9.73 -1.10
C GLU A 713 -41.95 -8.20 -1.26
N ALA A 714 -42.35 -7.47 -0.22
CA ALA A 714 -42.51 -6.03 -0.27
C ALA A 714 -41.18 -5.29 -0.14
N THR A 715 -40.32 -5.77 0.76
CA THR A 715 -39.05 -5.13 1.08
C THR A 715 -37.86 -5.82 0.44
N GLY A 716 -37.97 -7.10 0.09
CA GLY A 716 -36.89 -7.91 -0.41
C GLY A 716 -35.84 -8.32 0.64
N LEU A 717 -36.09 -8.05 1.92
CA LEU A 717 -35.18 -8.49 2.99
C LEU A 717 -35.33 -9.99 3.23
N ILE A 718 -34.24 -10.65 3.66
CA ILE A 718 -34.28 -12.06 4.02
C ILE A 718 -34.89 -12.19 5.41
N THR A 719 -36.02 -12.89 5.51
CA THR A 719 -36.78 -13.06 6.76
C THR A 719 -36.48 -14.36 7.47
N ARG A 720 -35.92 -15.34 6.75
CA ARG A 720 -35.60 -16.66 7.28
C ARG A 720 -34.45 -17.28 6.48
N ILE A 721 -33.52 -17.92 7.18
CA ILE A 721 -32.50 -18.80 6.60
C ILE A 721 -32.47 -20.04 7.50
N TYR A 722 -32.94 -21.16 6.97
CA TYR A 722 -33.05 -22.42 7.68
C TYR A 722 -32.12 -23.45 7.05
N ASP A 723 -31.09 -23.84 7.80
CA ASP A 723 -30.21 -24.94 7.45
C ASP A 723 -30.89 -26.26 7.83
N LYS A 724 -31.12 -27.10 6.83
CA LYS A 724 -31.86 -28.36 6.96
C LYS A 724 -30.98 -29.47 7.51
N ASP A 725 -29.70 -29.46 7.19
CA ASP A 725 -28.74 -30.48 7.61
C ASP A 725 -28.45 -30.36 9.10
N CYS A 726 -28.33 -29.13 9.59
CA CYS A 726 -28.11 -28.84 11.02
C CYS A 726 -29.42 -28.63 11.81
N GLU A 727 -30.57 -28.58 11.14
CA GLU A 727 -31.88 -28.22 11.71
C GLU A 727 -31.86 -26.88 12.47
N ARG A 728 -31.19 -25.86 11.89
CA ARG A 728 -30.93 -24.57 12.55
C ARG A 728 -31.60 -23.40 11.85
N GLU A 729 -32.18 -22.52 12.66
CA GLU A 729 -32.58 -21.17 12.24
C GLU A 729 -31.46 -20.19 12.45
N LEU A 730 -31.09 -19.51 11.36
CA LEU A 730 -29.98 -18.55 11.41
C LEU A 730 -30.38 -17.15 11.84
N LEU A 731 -31.66 -16.79 11.74
CA LEU A 731 -32.14 -15.46 12.08
C LEU A 731 -33.02 -15.53 13.32
N GLU A 732 -33.06 -14.43 14.08
CA GLU A 732 -34.09 -14.24 15.11
C GLU A 732 -35.48 -14.05 14.47
N PRO A 733 -36.59 -14.18 15.23
CA PRO A 733 -37.91 -13.83 14.73
C PRO A 733 -37.93 -12.40 14.16
N THR A 734 -38.11 -12.32 12.84
CA THR A 734 -38.09 -11.10 12.03
C THR A 734 -39.43 -10.38 11.99
N ARG A 735 -40.42 -10.86 12.74
CA ARG A 735 -41.72 -10.25 12.89
C ARG A 735 -42.07 -10.11 14.37
N ASP A 736 -42.76 -9.03 14.72
CA ASP A 736 -43.29 -8.82 16.07
C ASP A 736 -44.50 -9.74 16.35
N ALA A 737 -45.04 -9.66 17.57
CA ALA A 737 -46.19 -10.46 17.98
C ALA A 737 -47.47 -10.19 17.15
N ASP A 738 -47.56 -9.03 16.49
CA ASP A 738 -48.67 -8.63 15.62
C ASP A 738 -48.40 -8.98 14.13
N GLY A 739 -47.27 -9.62 13.82
CA GLY A 739 -46.87 -10.06 12.48
C GLY A 739 -46.20 -8.98 11.61
N ARG A 740 -45.88 -7.81 12.18
CA ARG A 740 -45.20 -6.73 11.46
C ARG A 740 -43.73 -7.04 11.30
N LEU A 741 -43.17 -6.75 10.12
CA LEU A 741 -41.76 -6.94 9.84
C LEU A 741 -40.90 -6.04 10.73
N LEU A 742 -39.80 -6.59 11.23
CA LEU A 742 -38.74 -5.91 11.99
C LEU A 742 -37.49 -5.89 11.10
N PRO A 743 -37.31 -4.86 10.23
CA PRO A 743 -36.22 -4.81 9.26
C PRO A 743 -34.84 -4.97 9.87
N GLU A 744 -34.64 -4.49 11.10
CA GLU A 744 -33.40 -4.56 11.85
C GLU A 744 -32.98 -5.99 12.22
N ARG A 745 -33.92 -6.95 12.22
CA ARG A 745 -33.66 -8.38 12.47
C ARG A 745 -33.54 -9.22 11.21
N CYS A 746 -33.88 -8.66 10.04
CA CYS A 746 -33.80 -9.35 8.75
C CYS A 746 -32.37 -9.36 8.22
N ALA A 747 -32.00 -10.24 7.29
CA ALA A 747 -30.67 -10.24 6.67
C ALA A 747 -30.68 -9.60 5.27
N ASN A 748 -29.47 -9.40 4.69
CA ASN A 748 -29.27 -8.69 3.42
C ASN A 748 -29.81 -7.24 3.46
N GLN A 749 -29.51 -6.54 4.56
CA GLN A 749 -29.94 -5.16 4.76
C GLN A 749 -28.95 -4.20 4.09
N PHE A 750 -29.33 -3.53 3.01
CA PHE A 750 -28.56 -2.38 2.54
C PHE A 750 -28.77 -1.22 3.51
N GLN A 751 -27.68 -0.74 4.12
CA GLN A 751 -27.65 0.35 5.08
C GLN A 751 -26.91 1.54 4.49
N LEU A 752 -27.54 2.71 4.54
CA LEU A 752 -26.95 3.97 4.07
C LEU A 752 -26.68 4.87 5.26
N PHE A 753 -25.42 5.24 5.46
CA PHE A 753 -24.95 6.09 6.55
C PHE A 753 -24.46 7.44 6.04
N GLU A 754 -24.62 8.49 6.84
CA GLU A 754 -23.89 9.74 6.60
C GLU A 754 -22.41 9.54 6.92
N ASP A 755 -21.55 9.92 5.97
CA ASP A 755 -20.10 9.74 6.03
C ASP A 755 -19.42 11.10 5.90
N LYS A 756 -19.20 11.74 7.05
CA LYS A 756 -18.57 13.05 7.19
C LYS A 756 -17.54 12.97 8.31
N PRO A 757 -16.34 12.45 8.01
CA PRO A 757 -15.28 12.34 9.02
C PRO A 757 -14.81 13.73 9.47
N LEU A 758 -14.08 13.76 10.59
CA LEU A 758 -13.66 15.00 11.25
C LEU A 758 -12.65 15.82 10.43
N PHE A 759 -11.74 15.16 9.70
CA PHE A 759 -10.68 15.86 8.96
C PHE A 759 -10.35 15.22 7.62
N TRP A 760 -9.88 13.97 7.57
CA TRP A 760 -9.45 13.35 6.31
C TRP A 760 -10.61 12.61 5.60
N ASP A 761 -11.20 13.24 4.57
CA ASP A 761 -12.43 12.76 3.90
C ASP A 761 -12.29 11.32 3.37
N ALA A 762 -11.38 11.07 2.43
CA ALA A 762 -11.20 9.75 1.84
C ALA A 762 -10.60 8.71 2.81
N TRP A 763 -9.82 9.15 3.79
CA TRP A 763 -9.13 8.24 4.69
C TRP A 763 -10.01 7.75 5.83
N ASP A 764 -10.73 8.64 6.50
CA ASP A 764 -11.36 8.33 7.77
C ASP A 764 -12.82 7.94 7.63
N VAL A 765 -13.23 7.02 8.48
CA VAL A 765 -14.61 6.87 8.92
C VAL A 765 -14.54 6.98 10.45
N ASP A 766 -15.33 7.88 11.03
CA ASP A 766 -15.40 8.07 12.48
C ASP A 766 -16.58 7.31 13.07
N ILE A 767 -16.43 6.75 14.28
CA ILE A 767 -17.39 5.82 14.90
C ILE A 767 -18.84 6.33 14.95
N PHE A 768 -19.05 7.66 15.05
CA PHE A 768 -20.37 8.28 15.10
C PHE A 768 -21.16 8.15 13.78
N TYR A 769 -20.55 7.69 12.68
CA TYR A 769 -21.28 7.42 11.43
C TYR A 769 -22.48 6.47 11.67
N GLN A 770 -22.35 5.57 12.66
CA GLN A 770 -23.38 4.59 13.02
C GLN A 770 -24.64 5.24 13.61
N GLU A 771 -24.55 6.47 14.13
CA GLU A 771 -25.67 7.17 14.77
C GLU A 771 -26.68 7.72 13.75
N LYS A 772 -26.26 7.89 12.48
CA LYS A 772 -27.09 8.42 11.40
C LYS A 772 -27.05 7.51 10.18
N GLY A 773 -27.86 6.45 10.26
CA GLY A 773 -28.07 5.51 9.17
C GLY A 773 -29.54 5.11 8.99
N ARG A 774 -29.85 4.53 7.83
CA ARG A 774 -31.17 3.93 7.55
C ARG A 774 -31.04 2.64 6.75
N ILE A 775 -31.97 1.71 6.98
CA ILE A 775 -32.13 0.50 6.17
C ILE A 775 -32.94 0.84 4.93
N LEU A 776 -32.45 0.45 3.75
CA LEU A 776 -33.13 0.67 2.47
C LEU A 776 -34.13 -0.46 2.22
N VAL A 777 -35.39 -0.22 2.61
CA VAL A 777 -36.48 -1.21 2.49
C VAL A 777 -37.30 -1.06 1.21
N GLU A 778 -37.21 0.07 0.53
CA GLU A 778 -37.96 0.32 -0.70
C GLU A 778 -37.42 -0.55 -1.84
N LEU A 779 -38.33 -1.23 -2.55
CA LEU A 779 -38.03 -2.17 -3.63
C LEU A 779 -38.75 -1.73 -4.91
N GLU A 780 -38.00 -1.59 -6.01
CA GLU A 780 -38.52 -1.27 -7.34
C GLU A 780 -39.08 -2.53 -8.02
N SER A 781 -38.36 -3.66 -7.92
CA SER A 781 -38.84 -4.95 -8.43
C SER A 781 -38.20 -6.16 -7.73
N LEU A 782 -38.93 -7.29 -7.77
CA LEU A 782 -38.51 -8.62 -7.32
C LEU A 782 -38.96 -9.66 -8.35
N GLU A 783 -37.99 -10.33 -8.97
CA GLU A 783 -38.20 -11.22 -10.11
C GLU A 783 -37.42 -12.52 -9.96
N VAL A 784 -38.07 -13.63 -10.29
CA VAL A 784 -37.37 -14.90 -10.54
C VAL A 784 -36.70 -14.76 -11.89
N VAL A 785 -35.37 -14.76 -11.92
CA VAL A 785 -34.59 -14.59 -13.15
C VAL A 785 -33.90 -15.86 -13.61
N GLU A 786 -33.78 -16.85 -12.73
CA GLU A 786 -33.17 -18.13 -13.02
C GLU A 786 -33.89 -19.23 -12.25
N TRP A 787 -34.23 -20.33 -12.93
CA TRP A 787 -34.86 -21.49 -12.30
C TRP A 787 -34.53 -22.77 -13.06
N GLY A 788 -33.87 -23.70 -12.38
CA GLY A 788 -33.62 -25.03 -12.91
C GLY A 788 -32.96 -25.96 -11.89
N PRO A 789 -32.49 -27.13 -12.34
CA PRO A 789 -31.94 -28.15 -11.45
C PRO A 789 -30.55 -27.82 -10.91
N VAL A 790 -29.84 -26.84 -11.47
CA VAL A 790 -28.46 -26.52 -11.08
C VAL A 790 -28.43 -25.33 -10.14
N ARG A 791 -29.18 -24.27 -10.46
CA ARG A 791 -29.17 -23.02 -9.71
C ARG A 791 -30.50 -22.29 -9.86
N GLY A 792 -30.89 -21.61 -8.80
CA GLY A 792 -32.04 -20.72 -8.78
C GLY A 792 -31.60 -19.31 -8.37
N ALA A 793 -32.24 -18.29 -8.92
CA ALA A 793 -31.89 -16.90 -8.58
C ALA A 793 -33.07 -15.93 -8.59
N LEU A 794 -33.01 -15.00 -7.63
CA LEU A 794 -33.89 -13.85 -7.50
C LEU A 794 -33.14 -12.56 -7.83
N ARG A 795 -33.72 -11.73 -8.69
CA ARG A 795 -33.23 -10.38 -8.95
C ARG A 795 -34.08 -9.35 -8.25
N MET A 796 -33.40 -8.41 -7.63
CA MET A 796 -33.96 -7.37 -6.79
C MET A 796 -33.42 -6.03 -7.26
N VAL A 797 -34.30 -5.06 -7.46
CA VAL A 797 -33.92 -3.71 -7.87
C VAL A 797 -34.38 -2.72 -6.81
N ARG A 798 -33.48 -1.83 -6.39
CA ARG A 798 -33.77 -0.75 -5.44
C ARG A 798 -33.31 0.59 -6.00
N ARG A 799 -34.05 1.64 -5.67
CA ARG A 799 -33.69 3.03 -5.96
C ARG A 799 -33.74 3.84 -4.68
N PHE A 800 -32.75 4.68 -4.47
CA PHE A 800 -32.66 5.54 -3.30
C PHE A 800 -31.81 6.76 -3.66
N GLY A 801 -32.22 7.95 -3.22
CA GLY A 801 -31.52 9.18 -3.62
C GLY A 801 -31.38 9.28 -5.14
N ASN A 802 -30.15 9.43 -5.60
CA ASN A 802 -29.77 9.47 -7.02
C ASN A 802 -29.22 8.12 -7.52
N SER A 803 -29.23 7.10 -6.68
CA SER A 803 -28.52 5.83 -6.90
C SER A 803 -29.47 4.66 -7.09
N ARG A 804 -28.95 3.58 -7.68
CA ARG A 804 -29.70 2.35 -7.96
C ARG A 804 -28.86 1.11 -7.68
N ILE A 805 -29.45 0.13 -6.97
CA ILE A 805 -28.84 -1.19 -6.73
C ILE A 805 -29.62 -2.24 -7.51
N VAL A 806 -28.90 -3.10 -8.23
CA VAL A 806 -29.41 -4.36 -8.78
C VAL A 806 -28.65 -5.48 -8.10
N GLN A 807 -29.37 -6.37 -7.43
CA GLN A 807 -28.78 -7.53 -6.79
C GLN A 807 -29.42 -8.80 -7.32
N THR A 808 -28.61 -9.77 -7.72
CA THR A 808 -29.07 -11.13 -8.03
C THR A 808 -28.57 -12.06 -6.94
N VAL A 809 -29.49 -12.62 -6.16
CA VAL A 809 -29.23 -13.60 -5.10
C VAL A 809 -29.42 -14.99 -5.69
N SER A 810 -28.40 -15.83 -5.66
CA SER A 810 -28.45 -17.18 -6.22
C SER A 810 -28.10 -18.27 -5.23
N LEU A 811 -28.76 -19.41 -5.37
CA LEU A 811 -28.54 -20.63 -4.60
C LEU A 811 -28.33 -21.79 -5.58
N CYS A 812 -27.18 -22.47 -5.47
CA CYS A 812 -26.86 -23.66 -6.25
C CYS A 812 -27.41 -24.91 -5.55
N SER A 813 -27.73 -25.97 -6.30
CA SER A 813 -28.00 -27.29 -5.72
C SER A 813 -26.79 -27.77 -4.92
N GLY A 814 -27.04 -28.36 -3.76
CA GLY A 814 -26.05 -29.01 -2.90
C GLY A 814 -25.17 -28.07 -2.11
N SER A 815 -25.50 -26.77 -2.06
CA SER A 815 -24.69 -25.74 -1.39
C SER A 815 -25.52 -24.99 -0.35
N THR A 816 -24.94 -24.68 0.81
CA THR A 816 -25.51 -23.72 1.76
C THR A 816 -25.11 -22.27 1.42
N ARG A 817 -24.16 -22.08 0.49
CA ARG A 817 -23.63 -20.77 0.08
C ARG A 817 -24.66 -19.99 -0.72
N LEU A 818 -24.99 -18.79 -0.26
CA LEU A 818 -25.80 -17.81 -0.97
C LEU A 818 -24.89 -16.79 -1.62
N ASP A 819 -24.93 -16.69 -2.95
CA ASP A 819 -24.11 -15.75 -3.72
C ASP A 819 -24.91 -14.49 -4.07
N PHE A 820 -24.35 -13.31 -3.79
CA PHE A 820 -24.98 -12.00 -4.01
C PHE A 820 -24.19 -11.21 -5.08
N HIS A 821 -24.60 -11.34 -6.34
CA HIS A 821 -24.08 -10.52 -7.42
C HIS A 821 -24.71 -9.14 -7.36
N THR A 822 -23.93 -8.12 -7.00
CA THR A 822 -24.43 -6.77 -6.76
C THR A 822 -23.81 -5.78 -7.74
N GLU A 823 -24.69 -5.06 -8.44
CA GLU A 823 -24.37 -3.92 -9.28
C GLU A 823 -24.95 -2.65 -8.65
N VAL A 824 -24.15 -1.59 -8.57
CA VAL A 824 -24.58 -0.30 -8.02
C VAL A 824 -24.22 0.81 -8.98
N ASP A 825 -25.23 1.59 -9.39
CA ASP A 825 -25.04 2.88 -10.02
C ASP A 825 -25.05 3.95 -8.92
N TRP A 826 -23.87 4.43 -8.53
CA TRP A 826 -23.64 5.18 -7.29
C TRP A 826 -23.42 6.67 -7.56
N HIS A 827 -24.31 7.50 -7.02
CA HIS A 827 -24.33 8.96 -7.20
C HIS A 827 -24.68 9.73 -5.92
N GLU A 828 -24.53 9.10 -4.75
CA GLU A 828 -24.68 9.80 -3.46
C GLU A 828 -23.40 10.57 -3.08
N GLU A 829 -23.52 11.58 -2.23
CA GLU A 829 -22.37 12.35 -1.72
C GLU A 829 -22.25 12.24 -0.20
N ASN A 830 -21.02 12.05 0.31
CA ASN A 830 -20.74 11.92 1.74
C ASN A 830 -21.61 10.83 2.38
N GLN A 831 -21.72 9.68 1.71
CA GLN A 831 -22.46 8.52 2.18
C GLN A 831 -21.56 7.28 2.21
N LEU A 832 -21.84 6.39 3.15
CA LEU A 832 -21.26 5.04 3.23
C LEU A 832 -22.39 4.02 3.07
N LEU A 833 -22.31 3.20 2.03
CA LEU A 833 -23.19 2.07 1.78
C LEU A 833 -22.57 0.81 2.37
N LYS A 834 -23.32 0.12 3.24
CA LYS A 834 -22.98 -1.21 3.76
C LYS A 834 -24.08 -2.22 3.48
N VAL A 835 -23.77 -3.51 3.58
CA VAL A 835 -24.75 -4.59 3.71
C VAL A 835 -24.60 -5.29 5.06
N ALA A 836 -25.71 -5.57 5.75
CA ALA A 836 -25.74 -6.19 7.07
C ALA A 836 -26.50 -7.52 7.12
N PHE A 837 -26.01 -8.42 7.96
CA PHE A 837 -26.55 -9.74 8.27
C PHE A 837 -26.58 -9.90 9.79
N PRO A 838 -27.68 -9.53 10.48
CA PRO A 838 -27.94 -10.01 11.83
C PRO A 838 -28.12 -11.52 11.78
N VAL A 839 -27.33 -12.25 12.57
CA VAL A 839 -27.37 -13.71 12.64
C VAL A 839 -27.57 -14.16 14.08
N ARG A 840 -28.01 -15.39 14.28
CA ARG A 840 -28.27 -15.99 15.59
C ARG A 840 -27.05 -16.79 16.04
N ILE A 841 -25.90 -16.11 16.08
CA ILE A 841 -24.63 -16.66 16.57
C ILE A 841 -24.22 -15.85 17.80
N ASN A 842 -23.75 -16.55 18.83
CA ASN A 842 -23.28 -15.92 20.05
C ASN A 842 -21.80 -16.23 20.31
N SER A 843 -20.92 -15.32 19.91
CA SER A 843 -19.50 -15.38 20.23
C SER A 843 -18.95 -13.99 20.59
N PRO A 844 -18.03 -13.89 21.59
CA PRO A 844 -17.38 -12.63 21.93
C PRO A 844 -16.32 -12.20 20.90
N ARG A 845 -16.05 -13.03 19.87
CA ARG A 845 -15.05 -12.78 18.83
C ARG A 845 -15.51 -13.26 17.47
N ALA A 846 -15.01 -12.63 16.43
CA ALA A 846 -15.13 -13.08 15.04
C ALA A 846 -13.73 -13.24 14.44
N THR A 847 -13.59 -14.14 13.48
CA THR A 847 -12.31 -14.49 12.84
C THR A 847 -12.23 -13.82 11.47
N PHE A 848 -11.12 -13.13 11.20
CA PHE A 848 -10.95 -12.33 9.98
C PHE A 848 -9.72 -12.81 9.23
N GLU A 849 -9.86 -13.06 7.93
CA GLU A 849 -8.72 -13.40 7.09
C GLU A 849 -7.73 -12.23 7.00
N ILE A 850 -6.45 -12.56 7.16
CA ILE A 850 -5.31 -11.71 6.83
C ILE A 850 -4.39 -12.48 5.87
N GLN A 851 -3.27 -11.89 5.49
CA GLN A 851 -2.29 -12.55 4.64
C GLN A 851 -1.81 -13.86 5.28
N TYR A 852 -1.90 -14.98 4.55
CA TYR A 852 -1.43 -16.31 5.00
C TYR A 852 -2.00 -16.81 6.34
N GLY A 853 -3.20 -16.37 6.75
CA GLY A 853 -3.81 -16.81 8.01
C GLY A 853 -4.99 -15.96 8.44
N HIS A 854 -5.27 -15.95 9.73
CA HIS A 854 -6.40 -15.19 10.28
C HIS A 854 -6.12 -14.68 11.70
N VAL A 855 -6.89 -13.67 12.13
CA VAL A 855 -6.89 -13.14 13.50
C VAL A 855 -8.30 -13.07 14.06
N GLU A 856 -8.43 -13.22 15.38
CA GLU A 856 -9.69 -12.97 16.07
C GLU A 856 -9.79 -11.50 16.52
N ARG A 857 -10.96 -10.89 16.32
CA ARG A 857 -11.27 -9.53 16.80
C ARG A 857 -12.53 -9.54 17.67
N PRO A 858 -12.62 -8.67 18.68
CA PRO A 858 -13.78 -8.64 19.59
C PRO A 858 -15.05 -8.20 18.85
N THR A 859 -16.19 -8.73 19.27
CA THR A 859 -17.53 -8.34 18.78
C THR A 859 -18.26 -7.37 19.72
N HIS A 860 -17.51 -6.70 20.59
CA HIS A 860 -18.01 -5.84 21.66
C HIS A 860 -17.09 -4.64 21.89
N TYR A 861 -17.54 -3.64 22.65
CA TYR A 861 -16.80 -2.39 22.88
C TYR A 861 -16.30 -2.23 24.33
N ASN A 862 -15.83 -3.32 24.97
CA ASN A 862 -15.52 -3.33 26.41
C ASN A 862 -14.32 -2.46 26.81
N THR A 863 -13.28 -2.41 25.98
CA THR A 863 -12.09 -1.57 26.20
C THR A 863 -11.95 -0.51 25.12
N SER A 864 -11.11 0.50 25.34
CA SER A 864 -10.78 1.49 24.32
C SER A 864 -10.10 0.88 23.08
N TRP A 865 -9.41 -0.26 23.24
CA TRP A 865 -8.82 -1.00 22.12
C TRP A 865 -9.87 -1.79 21.32
N ASP A 866 -10.93 -2.26 21.99
CA ASP A 866 -12.05 -2.91 21.30
C ASP A 866 -12.91 -1.86 20.59
N LEU A 867 -13.18 -0.73 21.26
CA LEU A 867 -13.85 0.44 20.68
C LEU A 867 -13.19 0.88 19.38
N ALA A 868 -11.86 0.93 19.35
CA ALA A 868 -11.11 1.37 18.19
C ALA A 868 -11.32 0.47 16.95
N ARG A 869 -11.78 -0.79 17.11
CA ARG A 869 -11.97 -1.78 16.05
C ARG A 869 -13.41 -1.84 15.51
N PHE A 870 -14.08 -0.69 15.46
CA PHE A 870 -15.43 -0.59 14.90
C PHE A 870 -15.50 -0.76 13.37
N GLU A 871 -14.37 -0.63 12.67
CA GLU A 871 -14.18 -0.91 11.24
C GLU A 871 -12.80 -1.56 11.06
N VAL A 872 -12.74 -2.73 10.43
CA VAL A 872 -11.51 -3.53 10.34
C VAL A 872 -11.30 -4.08 8.93
N CYS A 873 -10.04 -4.31 8.57
CA CYS A 873 -9.70 -4.91 7.29
C CYS A 873 -9.78 -6.45 7.37
N ALA A 874 -10.39 -7.08 6.37
CA ALA A 874 -10.29 -8.50 6.10
C ALA A 874 -10.00 -8.71 4.62
N GLN A 875 -9.29 -9.79 4.28
CA GLN A 875 -8.97 -10.08 2.89
C GLN A 875 -10.22 -10.54 2.12
N LYS A 876 -10.59 -11.81 2.18
CA LYS A 876 -11.64 -12.44 1.36
C LYS A 876 -12.80 -12.94 2.22
N TRP A 877 -12.61 -13.14 3.52
CA TRP A 877 -13.65 -13.67 4.39
C TRP A 877 -13.58 -13.17 5.84
N VAL A 878 -14.74 -13.21 6.48
CA VAL A 878 -14.93 -13.07 7.93
C VAL A 878 -15.83 -14.20 8.38
N ASP A 879 -15.45 -14.91 9.44
CA ASP A 879 -16.21 -15.99 10.05
C ASP A 879 -16.71 -15.58 11.44
N PHE A 880 -17.97 -15.87 11.72
CA PHE A 880 -18.57 -15.70 13.03
C PHE A 880 -19.23 -17.01 13.46
N SER A 881 -18.51 -17.74 14.32
CA SER A 881 -18.88 -19.09 14.76
C SER A 881 -19.09 -19.16 16.27
N GLU A 882 -20.07 -19.95 16.69
CA GLU A 882 -20.20 -20.48 18.04
C GLU A 882 -19.71 -21.94 18.11
N GLY A 883 -20.04 -22.68 19.17
CA GLY A 883 -19.38 -23.97 19.43
C GLY A 883 -19.62 -25.07 18.38
N ASP A 884 -20.79 -25.11 17.75
CA ASP A 884 -21.22 -26.17 16.82
C ASP A 884 -21.75 -25.64 15.48
N TYR A 885 -21.75 -24.32 15.26
CA TYR A 885 -22.34 -23.70 14.07
C TYR A 885 -21.78 -22.30 13.83
N GLY A 886 -21.69 -21.89 12.56
CA GLY A 886 -21.14 -20.61 12.17
C GLY A 886 -21.68 -20.04 10.88
N VAL A 887 -21.27 -18.80 10.61
CA VAL A 887 -21.57 -18.09 9.37
C VAL A 887 -20.34 -17.34 8.91
N ALA A 888 -19.95 -17.60 7.67
CA ALA A 888 -18.95 -16.81 6.98
C ALA A 888 -19.57 -15.81 6.00
N LEU A 889 -18.98 -14.62 5.95
CA LEU A 889 -19.22 -13.59 4.96
C LEU A 889 -17.99 -13.51 4.05
N LEU A 890 -18.15 -13.94 2.80
CA LEU A 890 -17.10 -14.03 1.80
C LEU A 890 -17.22 -12.88 0.80
N ASN A 891 -16.12 -12.44 0.18
CA ASN A 891 -16.14 -11.37 -0.82
C ASN A 891 -15.04 -11.51 -1.89
N ASP A 892 -15.25 -10.85 -3.02
CA ASP A 892 -14.33 -10.88 -4.15
C ASP A 892 -13.49 -9.62 -4.38
N CYS A 893 -13.73 -8.54 -3.62
CA CYS A 893 -13.02 -7.25 -3.76
C CYS A 893 -13.32 -6.20 -2.67
N LYS A 894 -13.86 -6.58 -1.51
CA LYS A 894 -14.27 -5.66 -0.44
C LYS A 894 -13.47 -5.95 0.82
N TYR A 895 -12.94 -4.91 1.47
CA TYR A 895 -11.96 -5.10 2.55
C TYR A 895 -12.45 -4.59 3.90
N GLY A 896 -13.32 -3.57 3.92
CA GLY A 896 -13.90 -3.02 5.16
C GLY A 896 -15.02 -3.91 5.71
N HIS A 897 -14.88 -4.34 6.96
CA HIS A 897 -15.84 -5.19 7.67
C HIS A 897 -16.04 -4.69 9.09
N ASP A 898 -17.20 -5.03 9.67
CA ASP A 898 -17.40 -4.96 11.11
C ASP A 898 -18.33 -6.09 11.58
N VAL A 899 -18.04 -6.66 12.76
CA VAL A 899 -18.89 -7.65 13.42
C VAL A 899 -19.07 -7.24 14.86
N HIS A 900 -20.27 -6.81 15.25
CA HIS A 900 -20.56 -6.35 16.61
C HIS A 900 -21.91 -6.87 17.08
N GLY A 901 -21.93 -7.36 18.32
CA GLY A 901 -23.03 -8.16 18.85
C GLY A 901 -23.23 -9.39 17.97
N ASN A 902 -24.37 -9.44 17.28
CA ASN A 902 -24.73 -10.52 16.39
C ASN A 902 -24.86 -10.08 14.92
N VAL A 903 -24.36 -8.89 14.57
CA VAL A 903 -24.50 -8.31 13.22
C VAL A 903 -23.16 -8.34 12.51
N MET A 904 -23.10 -9.06 11.39
CA MET A 904 -21.98 -9.01 10.44
C MET A 904 -22.27 -7.96 9.36
N ARG A 905 -21.31 -7.09 9.07
CA ARG A 905 -21.43 -6.04 8.05
C ARG A 905 -20.24 -5.99 7.12
N LEU A 906 -20.53 -5.74 5.85
CA LEU A 906 -19.56 -5.47 4.79
C LEU A 906 -19.73 -4.04 4.29
N SER A 907 -18.64 -3.28 4.29
CA SER A 907 -18.57 -1.94 3.72
C SER A 907 -18.46 -2.03 2.18
N LEU A 908 -19.42 -1.45 1.45
CA LEU A 908 -19.54 -1.62 0.01
C LEU A 908 -18.95 -0.46 -0.78
N LEU A 909 -19.44 0.75 -0.53
CA LEU A 909 -19.07 1.97 -1.27
C LEU A 909 -19.06 3.17 -0.34
N ARG A 910 -18.15 4.12 -0.60
CA ARG A 910 -18.14 5.44 0.02
C ARG A 910 -18.29 6.52 -1.05
N SER A 911 -18.49 7.77 -0.63
CA SER A 911 -18.45 8.92 -1.54
C SER A 911 -17.80 10.15 -0.89
N PRO A 912 -16.53 10.07 -0.47
CA PRO A 912 -15.79 11.22 0.03
C PRO A 912 -15.65 12.28 -1.07
N LYS A 913 -15.31 13.50 -0.69
CA LYS A 913 -15.20 14.64 -1.63
C LYS A 913 -13.80 15.24 -1.73
N ALA A 914 -12.86 14.71 -0.95
CA ALA A 914 -11.45 15.06 -0.99
C ALA A 914 -10.59 13.80 -0.85
N PRO A 915 -9.43 13.73 -1.53
CA PRO A 915 -8.93 14.70 -2.50
C PRO A 915 -9.55 14.52 -3.91
N ASP A 916 -10.27 13.43 -4.14
CA ASP A 916 -11.02 13.17 -5.37
C ASP A 916 -12.52 13.54 -5.20
N PRO A 917 -13.02 14.61 -5.84
CA PRO A 917 -14.43 15.00 -5.75
C PRO A 917 -15.39 14.00 -6.44
N GLU A 918 -14.85 13.12 -7.30
CA GLU A 918 -15.58 12.11 -8.06
C GLU A 918 -15.35 10.68 -7.52
N ALA A 919 -14.78 10.55 -6.31
CA ALA A 919 -14.48 9.26 -5.71
C ALA A 919 -15.71 8.32 -5.74
N ASP A 920 -15.51 7.13 -6.31
CA ASP A 920 -16.51 6.07 -6.49
C ASP A 920 -17.77 6.45 -7.27
N MET A 921 -17.83 7.58 -7.97
CA MET A 921 -19.03 7.91 -8.77
C MET A 921 -19.23 6.96 -9.95
N GLY A 922 -20.49 6.59 -10.21
CA GLY A 922 -20.93 5.76 -11.33
C GLY A 922 -21.04 4.27 -10.99
N HIS A 923 -20.80 3.41 -11.99
CA HIS A 923 -21.10 1.98 -11.89
C HIS A 923 -20.07 1.15 -11.12
N HIS A 924 -20.54 0.22 -10.30
CA HIS A 924 -19.74 -0.75 -9.55
C HIS A 924 -20.36 -2.15 -9.65
N GLN A 925 -19.50 -3.16 -9.61
CA GLN A 925 -19.89 -4.56 -9.58
C GLN A 925 -19.02 -5.33 -8.59
N PHE A 926 -19.63 -6.17 -7.76
CA PHE A 926 -18.94 -7.00 -6.78
C PHE A 926 -19.79 -8.21 -6.39
N LEU A 927 -19.10 -9.24 -5.92
CA LEU A 927 -19.69 -10.47 -5.39
C LEU A 927 -19.32 -10.59 -3.92
N TYR A 928 -20.32 -10.92 -3.11
CA TYR A 928 -20.13 -11.43 -1.76
C TYR A 928 -21.07 -12.60 -1.54
N SER A 929 -20.76 -13.43 -0.56
CA SER A 929 -21.52 -14.64 -0.27
C SER A 929 -21.73 -14.79 1.23
N LEU A 930 -22.89 -15.32 1.61
CA LEU A 930 -23.17 -15.75 2.97
C LEU A 930 -23.12 -17.27 3.00
N LEU A 931 -22.29 -17.83 3.87
CA LEU A 931 -22.06 -19.27 4.01
C LEU A 931 -22.40 -19.70 5.44
N PRO A 932 -23.62 -20.19 5.70
CA PRO A 932 -23.93 -20.94 6.91
C PRO A 932 -23.22 -22.30 6.87
N HIS A 933 -22.64 -22.72 7.99
CA HIS A 933 -21.94 -23.99 8.07
C HIS A 933 -21.98 -24.60 9.48
N ALA A 934 -21.76 -25.92 9.53
CA ALA A 934 -21.52 -26.63 10.77
C ALA A 934 -20.16 -26.28 11.38
N GLY A 935 -20.05 -26.37 12.70
CA GLY A 935 -18.81 -26.18 13.43
C GLY A 935 -18.21 -24.79 13.26
N ASP A 936 -16.91 -24.75 13.00
CA ASP A 936 -16.13 -23.54 12.78
C ASP A 936 -15.61 -23.43 11.34
N LEU A 937 -14.78 -22.42 11.07
CA LEU A 937 -14.23 -22.14 9.74
C LEU A 937 -13.57 -23.34 9.04
N ARG A 938 -13.06 -24.34 9.78
CA ARG A 938 -12.41 -25.54 9.23
C ARG A 938 -13.44 -26.54 8.73
N GLU A 939 -14.46 -26.82 9.54
CA GLU A 939 -15.55 -27.73 9.16
C GLU A 939 -16.44 -27.11 8.08
N GLY A 940 -16.58 -25.78 8.10
CA GLY A 940 -17.31 -25.03 7.09
C GLY A 940 -16.55 -24.76 5.79
N GLU A 941 -15.30 -25.22 5.66
CA GLU A 941 -14.46 -25.02 4.47
C GLU A 941 -14.46 -23.54 4.01
N VAL A 942 -14.34 -22.62 4.97
CA VAL A 942 -14.52 -21.17 4.73
C VAL A 942 -13.42 -20.63 3.83
N VAL A 943 -12.18 -21.08 4.04
CA VAL A 943 -11.01 -20.64 3.27
C VAL A 943 -11.14 -21.12 1.81
N GLU A 944 -11.56 -22.36 1.63
CA GLU A 944 -11.79 -23.02 0.35
C GLU A 944 -12.87 -22.30 -0.45
N ASN A 945 -14.03 -22.03 0.16
CA ASN A 945 -15.10 -21.27 -0.46
C ASN A 945 -14.67 -19.83 -0.81
N ALA A 946 -13.84 -19.20 0.04
CA ALA A 946 -13.30 -17.87 -0.25
C ALA A 946 -12.38 -17.88 -1.48
N TYR A 947 -11.55 -18.92 -1.67
CA TYR A 947 -10.77 -19.09 -2.89
C TYR A 947 -11.66 -19.38 -4.10
N ALA A 948 -12.70 -20.22 -3.95
CA ALA A 948 -13.56 -20.61 -5.07
C ALA A 948 -14.27 -19.40 -5.71
N ILE A 949 -14.74 -18.43 -4.92
CA ILE A 949 -15.36 -17.21 -5.46
C ILE A 949 -14.35 -16.21 -6.06
N ASN A 950 -13.08 -16.27 -5.63
CA ASN A 950 -12.04 -15.36 -6.07
C ASN A 950 -11.24 -15.89 -7.26
N CYS A 951 -11.16 -17.21 -7.40
CA CYS A 951 -10.46 -17.97 -8.42
C CYS A 951 -11.44 -18.97 -9.09
N PRO A 952 -12.49 -18.48 -9.77
CA PRO A 952 -13.53 -19.34 -10.33
C PRO A 952 -12.97 -20.29 -11.37
N LEU A 953 -13.57 -21.50 -11.46
CA LEU A 953 -13.19 -22.48 -12.47
C LEU A 953 -13.33 -21.92 -13.88
N ARG A 954 -12.36 -22.25 -14.72
CA ARG A 954 -12.28 -21.74 -16.09
C ARG A 954 -12.65 -22.83 -17.08
N VAL A 955 -13.46 -22.45 -18.06
CA VAL A 955 -13.98 -23.35 -19.09
C VAL A 955 -13.36 -23.02 -20.44
N VAL A 956 -12.78 -24.04 -21.07
CA VAL A 956 -12.18 -23.94 -22.40
C VAL A 956 -12.83 -24.98 -23.31
N PRO A 957 -13.58 -24.58 -24.35
CA PRO A 957 -14.11 -25.51 -25.34
C PRO A 957 -12.99 -26.26 -26.06
N LEU A 958 -13.16 -27.57 -26.22
CA LEU A 958 -12.20 -28.43 -26.92
C LEU A 958 -12.78 -28.93 -28.24
N PRO A 959 -11.95 -29.20 -29.27
CA PRO A 959 -12.40 -29.93 -30.44
C PRO A 959 -12.75 -31.37 -30.07
N GLY A 960 -13.90 -31.87 -30.56
CA GLY A 960 -14.30 -33.27 -30.40
C GLY A 960 -13.46 -34.22 -31.26
N ASN A 961 -13.34 -35.46 -30.81
CA ASN A 961 -12.72 -36.57 -31.54
C ASN A 961 -11.28 -36.30 -32.02
N ARG A 962 -10.47 -35.65 -31.18
CA ARG A 962 -9.05 -35.37 -31.46
C ARG A 962 -8.17 -36.26 -30.60
N LYS A 963 -7.17 -36.89 -31.22
CA LYS A 963 -6.13 -37.63 -30.50
C LYS A 963 -5.14 -36.68 -29.82
N GLY A 964 -4.82 -36.94 -28.56
CA GLY A 964 -3.87 -36.18 -27.74
C GLY A 964 -2.92 -37.09 -26.97
N SER A 965 -2.00 -36.49 -26.21
CA SER A 965 -1.03 -37.16 -25.34
C SER A 965 -1.43 -37.11 -23.85
N LEU A 966 -2.29 -36.18 -23.47
CA LEU A 966 -2.77 -35.96 -22.11
C LEU A 966 -4.15 -36.64 -21.88
N PRO A 967 -4.40 -37.14 -20.65
CA PRO A 967 -5.66 -37.79 -20.29
C PRO A 967 -6.83 -36.80 -20.18
N LEU A 968 -8.05 -37.31 -20.00
CA LEU A 968 -9.25 -36.51 -19.77
C LEU A 968 -9.29 -35.80 -18.40
N GLN A 969 -8.48 -36.22 -17.45
CA GLN A 969 -8.32 -35.54 -16.17
C GLN A 969 -6.88 -35.65 -15.67
N ARG A 970 -6.38 -34.59 -15.04
CA ARG A 970 -5.02 -34.56 -14.47
C ARG A 970 -4.89 -33.48 -13.41
N SER A 971 -4.29 -33.82 -12.27
CA SER A 971 -3.69 -32.84 -11.37
C SER A 971 -2.21 -32.65 -11.69
N PHE A 972 -1.72 -31.41 -11.62
CA PHE A 972 -0.30 -31.12 -11.77
C PHE A 972 0.42 -30.95 -10.43
N PHE A 973 -0.30 -30.52 -9.40
CA PHE A 973 0.19 -30.33 -8.04
C PHE A 973 -0.88 -30.69 -7.01
N GLU A 974 -0.49 -31.45 -5.99
CA GLU A 974 -1.38 -31.84 -4.89
C GLU A 974 -0.64 -31.74 -3.56
N VAL A 975 -1.40 -31.46 -2.51
CA VAL A 975 -0.98 -31.59 -1.11
C VAL A 975 -1.97 -32.46 -0.38
N ASP A 976 -1.49 -33.33 0.51
CA ASP A 976 -2.30 -34.33 1.21
C ASP A 976 -2.83 -33.85 2.57
N ASN A 977 -2.77 -32.56 2.85
CA ASN A 977 -3.18 -31.96 4.11
C ASN A 977 -4.22 -30.85 3.86
N ALA A 978 -5.42 -31.02 4.39
CA ALA A 978 -6.55 -30.08 4.23
C ALA A 978 -6.30 -28.68 4.81
N SER A 979 -5.30 -28.52 5.68
CA SER A 979 -4.98 -27.21 6.27
C SER A 979 -3.92 -26.43 5.50
N VAL A 980 -3.40 -26.97 4.38
CA VAL A 980 -2.27 -26.41 3.65
C VAL A 980 -2.65 -26.03 2.24
N PHE A 981 -2.46 -24.76 1.91
CA PHE A 981 -2.85 -24.17 0.64
C PHE A 981 -1.60 -23.84 -0.18
N ILE A 982 -1.62 -24.14 -1.48
CA ILE A 982 -0.60 -23.68 -2.43
C ILE A 982 -1.01 -22.29 -2.93
N GLU A 983 -0.30 -21.28 -2.44
CA GLU A 983 -0.53 -19.89 -2.83
C GLU A 983 0.03 -19.59 -4.22
N ALA A 984 1.25 -20.04 -4.51
CA ALA A 984 1.94 -19.67 -5.74
C ALA A 984 2.72 -20.83 -6.34
N ILE A 985 2.62 -20.97 -7.66
CA ILE A 985 3.45 -21.87 -8.49
C ILE A 985 4.01 -21.02 -9.63
N LYS A 986 5.32 -20.80 -9.62
CA LYS A 986 5.99 -19.96 -10.63
C LYS A 986 7.37 -20.47 -10.99
N ARG A 987 7.98 -19.96 -12.07
CA ARG A 987 9.41 -20.18 -12.33
C ARG A 987 10.25 -19.41 -11.30
N ALA A 988 11.39 -19.95 -10.87
CA ALA A 988 12.34 -19.19 -10.05
C ALA A 988 12.87 -17.96 -10.79
N GLU A 989 13.19 -16.89 -10.06
CA GLU A 989 13.68 -15.62 -10.62
C GLU A 989 15.08 -15.74 -11.20
N LYS A 990 15.97 -16.48 -10.52
CA LYS A 990 17.39 -16.56 -10.86
C LYS A 990 17.82 -17.93 -11.42
N GLU A 991 16.91 -18.89 -11.54
CA GLU A 991 17.18 -20.25 -12.04
C GLU A 991 16.13 -20.70 -13.07
N GLU A 992 16.53 -20.80 -14.35
CA GLU A 992 15.60 -21.03 -15.47
C GLU A 992 14.94 -22.43 -15.47
N ASN A 993 15.60 -23.44 -14.90
CA ASN A 993 15.12 -24.82 -14.82
C ASN A 993 14.51 -25.18 -13.46
N ALA A 994 14.04 -24.17 -12.71
CA ALA A 994 13.51 -24.35 -11.37
C ALA A 994 12.09 -23.79 -11.24
N VAL A 995 11.25 -24.49 -10.47
CA VAL A 995 9.90 -24.08 -10.10
C VAL A 995 9.86 -23.77 -8.61
N ILE A 996 9.22 -22.67 -8.24
CA ILE A 996 8.91 -22.30 -6.86
C ILE A 996 7.45 -22.66 -6.59
N VAL A 997 7.25 -23.40 -5.51
CA VAL A 997 5.94 -23.70 -4.93
C VAL A 997 5.89 -23.09 -3.54
N ARG A 998 4.99 -22.14 -3.32
CA ARG A 998 4.78 -21.50 -2.02
C ARG A 998 3.49 -22.00 -1.40
N LEU A 999 3.60 -22.48 -0.17
CA LEU A 999 2.51 -23.03 0.61
C LEU A 999 2.33 -22.26 1.91
N TYR A 1000 1.14 -22.29 2.48
CA TYR A 1000 0.92 -21.83 3.85
C TYR A 1000 -0.10 -22.71 4.58
N GLU A 1001 0.04 -22.78 5.91
CA GLU A 1001 -0.94 -23.42 6.79
C GLU A 1001 -2.01 -22.40 7.21
N ALA A 1002 -3.29 -22.72 7.01
CA ALA A 1002 -4.40 -21.77 7.17
C ALA A 1002 -5.18 -21.94 8.48
N HIS A 1003 -5.03 -23.07 9.20
CA HIS A 1003 -5.94 -23.51 10.25
C HIS A 1003 -5.34 -23.55 11.66
N ASN A 1004 -4.11 -23.04 11.84
CA ASN A 1004 -3.34 -23.05 13.09
C ASN A 1004 -3.00 -24.48 13.57
N THR A 1005 -2.66 -25.37 12.63
CA THR A 1005 -2.34 -26.78 12.87
C THR A 1005 -0.88 -27.12 12.55
N ARG A 1006 -0.42 -28.33 12.90
CA ARG A 1006 0.92 -28.82 12.58
C ARG A 1006 0.87 -30.22 12.01
N GLY A 1007 1.80 -30.58 11.16
CA GLY A 1007 1.85 -31.94 10.64
C GLY A 1007 2.83 -32.16 9.51
N MET A 1008 2.93 -33.42 9.10
CA MET A 1008 3.59 -33.78 7.84
C MET A 1008 2.69 -33.41 6.66
N VAL A 1009 3.33 -33.02 5.56
CA VAL A 1009 2.69 -32.68 4.30
C VAL A 1009 3.50 -33.31 3.18
N VAL A 1010 2.81 -33.93 2.22
CA VAL A 1010 3.40 -34.47 1.01
C VAL A 1010 2.97 -33.61 -0.17
N LEU A 1011 3.93 -32.91 -0.78
CA LEU A 1011 3.74 -32.21 -2.05
C LEU A 1011 4.01 -33.18 -3.20
N LYS A 1012 3.00 -33.41 -4.02
CA LYS A 1012 3.06 -34.25 -5.22
C LYS A 1012 3.03 -33.37 -6.46
N THR A 1013 3.79 -33.76 -7.49
CA THR A 1013 3.73 -33.10 -8.80
C THR A 1013 4.04 -34.09 -9.91
N VAL A 1014 3.51 -33.81 -11.10
CA VAL A 1014 3.81 -34.58 -12.32
C VAL A 1014 5.06 -34.10 -13.04
N LEU A 1015 5.66 -33.00 -12.58
CA LEU A 1015 6.91 -32.49 -13.12
C LEU A 1015 8.07 -33.45 -12.76
N PRO A 1016 9.10 -33.58 -13.63
CA PRO A 1016 10.20 -34.52 -13.42
C PRO A 1016 11.21 -33.99 -12.38
N VAL A 1017 10.81 -33.88 -11.11
CA VAL A 1017 11.65 -33.32 -10.05
C VAL A 1017 12.88 -34.19 -9.80
N ARG A 1018 14.07 -33.60 -9.94
CA ARG A 1018 15.36 -34.25 -9.65
C ARG A 1018 15.84 -33.97 -8.24
N ARG A 1019 15.60 -32.75 -7.75
CA ARG A 1019 15.99 -32.27 -6.42
C ARG A 1019 14.96 -31.26 -5.94
N ALA A 1020 14.71 -31.24 -4.63
CA ALA A 1020 13.84 -30.26 -3.99
C ALA A 1020 14.58 -29.57 -2.85
N PHE A 1021 14.32 -28.29 -2.63
CA PHE A 1021 14.92 -27.53 -1.55
C PHE A 1021 13.86 -26.73 -0.81
N LEU A 1022 13.98 -26.70 0.51
CA LEU A 1022 13.38 -25.64 1.31
C LEU A 1022 14.17 -24.35 1.04
N THR A 1023 13.45 -23.27 0.77
CA THR A 1023 14.05 -21.96 0.53
C THR A 1023 13.48 -20.91 1.48
N ASP A 1024 14.17 -19.79 1.57
CA ASP A 1024 13.57 -18.55 2.04
C ASP A 1024 12.63 -17.94 0.98
N LEU A 1025 11.98 -16.82 1.28
CA LEU A 1025 11.03 -16.18 0.35
C LEU A 1025 11.73 -15.54 -0.86
N LEU A 1026 13.05 -15.35 -0.78
CA LEU A 1026 13.92 -14.87 -1.86
C LEU A 1026 14.48 -16.03 -2.71
N GLU A 1027 13.94 -17.24 -2.54
CA GLU A 1027 14.25 -18.42 -3.34
C GLU A 1027 15.68 -18.96 -3.15
N THR A 1028 16.36 -18.53 -2.07
CA THR A 1028 17.68 -19.01 -1.72
C THR A 1028 17.58 -20.33 -0.94
N ASN A 1029 18.37 -21.33 -1.34
CA ASN A 1029 18.36 -22.65 -0.72
C ASN A 1029 18.77 -22.59 0.76
N LEU A 1030 17.98 -23.25 1.61
CA LEU A 1030 18.27 -23.46 3.03
C LEU A 1030 18.65 -24.91 3.29
N GLU A 1031 17.80 -25.85 2.85
CA GLU A 1031 17.93 -27.28 3.10
C GLU A 1031 17.47 -28.08 1.87
N GLU A 1032 18.17 -29.17 1.54
CA GLU A 1032 17.72 -30.12 0.51
C GLU A 1032 16.71 -31.09 1.12
N LEU A 1033 15.55 -31.20 0.48
CA LEU A 1033 14.43 -32.00 0.96
C LEU A 1033 14.50 -33.41 0.36
N PRO A 1034 14.14 -34.45 1.15
CA PRO A 1034 14.12 -35.82 0.65
C PRO A 1034 13.01 -36.00 -0.38
N LEU A 1035 13.35 -36.69 -1.48
CA LEU A 1035 12.38 -37.17 -2.47
C LEU A 1035 12.00 -38.62 -2.16
N SER A 1036 10.71 -38.93 -2.22
CA SER A 1036 10.24 -40.32 -2.17
C SER A 1036 10.67 -41.09 -3.42
N VAL A 1037 10.55 -42.43 -3.41
CA VAL A 1037 10.82 -43.27 -4.59
C VAL A 1037 9.94 -42.86 -5.80
N ASN A 1038 8.79 -42.24 -5.53
CA ASN A 1038 7.85 -41.74 -6.53
C ASN A 1038 8.08 -40.26 -6.89
N GLY A 1039 9.12 -39.61 -6.36
CA GLY A 1039 9.44 -38.20 -6.62
C GLY A 1039 8.64 -37.19 -5.80
N GLU A 1040 7.96 -37.62 -4.74
CA GLU A 1040 7.16 -36.75 -3.87
C GLU A 1040 8.04 -36.04 -2.83
N VAL A 1041 7.69 -34.80 -2.48
CA VAL A 1041 8.44 -33.99 -1.51
C VAL A 1041 7.75 -34.03 -0.15
N GLN A 1042 8.47 -34.46 0.89
CA GLN A 1042 7.94 -34.49 2.26
C GLN A 1042 8.40 -33.26 3.05
N LEU A 1043 7.46 -32.64 3.76
CA LEU A 1043 7.64 -31.41 4.52
C LEU A 1043 6.99 -31.57 5.90
N TYR A 1044 7.47 -30.82 6.89
CA TYR A 1044 6.78 -30.63 8.17
C TYR A 1044 6.37 -29.17 8.27
N ILE A 1045 5.11 -28.90 8.61
CA ILE A 1045 4.57 -27.55 8.71
C ILE A 1045 4.17 -27.21 10.15
N GLN A 1046 4.46 -25.99 10.56
CA GLN A 1046 4.03 -25.40 11.83
C GLN A 1046 2.77 -24.55 11.66
N PRO A 1047 2.07 -24.20 12.76
CA PRO A 1047 0.87 -23.38 12.67
C PRO A 1047 1.13 -22.03 12.01
N PHE A 1048 0.30 -21.68 11.02
CA PHE A 1048 0.42 -20.49 10.17
C PHE A 1048 1.75 -20.36 9.41
N GLU A 1049 2.52 -21.43 9.25
CA GLU A 1049 3.82 -21.35 8.61
C GLU A 1049 3.70 -21.16 7.08
N ILE A 1050 4.48 -20.22 6.55
CA ILE A 1050 4.70 -20.00 5.11
C ILE A 1050 5.92 -20.82 4.71
N ILE A 1051 5.75 -21.78 3.80
CA ILE A 1051 6.82 -22.64 3.28
C ILE A 1051 7.05 -22.33 1.81
N THR A 1052 8.32 -22.27 1.40
CA THR A 1052 8.69 -22.11 -0.01
C THR A 1052 9.60 -23.27 -0.42
N VAL A 1053 9.18 -24.00 -1.45
CA VAL A 1053 9.89 -25.16 -1.99
C VAL A 1053 10.35 -24.83 -3.40
N LYS A 1054 11.64 -25.03 -3.67
CA LYS A 1054 12.20 -24.96 -5.03
C LYS A 1054 12.42 -26.37 -5.57
N LEU A 1055 11.84 -26.64 -6.74
CA LEU A 1055 11.92 -27.91 -7.47
C LEU A 1055 12.84 -27.73 -8.68
N LEU A 1056 13.94 -28.49 -8.73
CA LEU A 1056 14.81 -28.57 -9.91
C LEU A 1056 14.35 -29.71 -10.83
N LEU A 1057 14.11 -29.42 -12.11
CA LEU A 1057 13.57 -30.35 -13.12
C LEU A 1057 14.65 -31.10 -13.94
#